data_AF-A0A0E0HY26-F1
#
_entry.id   AF-A0A0E0HY26-F1
#
_cell.length_a   1.000
_cell.length_b   1.000
_cell.length_c   1.000
_cell.angle_alpha   90.00
_cell.angle_beta   90.00
_cell.angle_gamma   90.00
#
_symmetry.space_group_name_H-M   'P 1'
#
loop_
_entity.id
_entity.type
_entity.pdbx_description
1 polymer ?
#
loop_
_entity_poly.entity_id
_entity_poly.type
_entity_poly.pdbx_seq_one_letter_code
_entity_poly.pdbx_strand_id
1 'polypeptide(L)'
;MILCRRPFLAIARSRARSLSTAAVAAAVRHGDLAGAEEAFVSTPRKTTATYNCLLAGYARAPGRLADARHLFDRIPTPDVVSYNTLLLCHFASGDADGARRLFASMPVRDVASWNTMVSGLSKSGAVEEAKVVFLAMPVRNSVSWNAMVSGFACSGDMSTAEEWFRNAPEKEDAVLWTAMVSGYMDIGNVVKAIEYFEAMPVRNLVSWNAVVAGYVKNSHADDALRLFRTMVREANVQPNASTLSSVLLGCSNLSALGFGKQIHQWCMKLPLSRNLTVGTSLVSMYCKCGDLSSACILFGEMHTRDVVAWNAMISGYAQHGDGKEAINLFERMKDEGVEPNWITFVVVLTACIHTGLCDFGIQCFEGMQELYGIEPRVDHYSCMVDLLCRAGKLERAVDFIRSMPFEPHPSAYGTLLAACRVYKNLEFAELAAGKLIEKDPQSAGAYVQLANIYAVANQWDDVSRVRRWMKDNTVVKTPGYSWIEIKGVLHEFRSNDRLHPQLYLIHEKLGQLAERMKEMGYVPDLDFVLHDVDETMKVQMLMRHSEKLAIAFGLISTAHGMTLRIFKNLRVCGDCHNAAKVISMIEDREIILRDTTRFHHFRGGHCSCDDYWGLASGSKRIAMGGVGGCSQLCREQPPRAVGYIKIRPSNTVGNVPSYPGPPLPILPLNNGANEGSRRSSKSILKAT
;
A
#
# COMPACT_ATOMS: atom_id res chain seq x y z
N MET A 1 -76.59 23.10 -4.10
CA MET A 1 -76.95 22.85 -2.69
C MET A 1 -76.89 21.34 -2.48
N ILE A 2 -75.85 20.79 -1.82
CA ILE A 2 -75.83 20.46 -0.36
C ILE A 2 -76.88 19.35 -0.10
N LEU A 3 -76.66 18.11 0.35
CA LEU A 3 -75.62 17.33 1.05
C LEU A 3 -75.97 15.83 0.83
N CYS A 4 -75.05 14.88 0.63
CA CYS A 4 -74.39 14.06 1.67
C CYS A 4 -73.37 13.17 0.95
N ARG A 5 -72.04 13.37 0.98
CA ARG A 5 -71.03 13.16 2.04
C ARG A 5 -71.01 11.76 2.72
N ARG A 6 -70.14 10.91 2.15
CA ARG A 6 -69.25 9.86 2.74
C ARG A 6 -69.81 8.44 3.02
N PRO A 7 -68.97 7.37 2.91
CA PRO A 7 -67.50 7.39 2.89
C PRO A 7 -66.81 6.67 1.72
N PHE A 8 -66.10 7.45 0.90
CA PHE A 8 -64.87 7.09 0.18
C PHE A 8 -63.69 6.94 1.18
N LEU A 9 -63.91 6.23 2.29
CA LEU A 9 -62.97 6.13 3.43
C LEU A 9 -62.51 4.68 3.68
N ALA A 10 -62.91 3.73 2.83
CA ALA A 10 -62.52 2.33 2.93
C ALA A 10 -61.34 1.94 2.02
N ILE A 11 -61.07 2.67 0.93
CA ILE A 11 -60.00 2.32 -0.04
C ILE A 11 -58.74 3.20 0.12
N ALA A 12 -58.85 4.35 0.79
CA ALA A 12 -57.67 5.10 1.27
C ALA A 12 -57.06 4.52 2.56
N ARG A 13 -57.72 3.54 3.20
CA ARG A 13 -57.22 2.83 4.39
C ARG A 13 -56.43 1.55 4.08
N SER A 14 -56.39 1.10 2.82
CA SER A 14 -55.64 -0.11 2.43
C SER A 14 -54.27 0.17 1.77
N ARG A 15 -53.93 1.43 1.45
CA ARG A 15 -52.56 1.86 1.11
C ARG A 15 -51.78 2.47 2.28
N ALA A 16 -52.38 2.52 3.47
CA ALA A 16 -51.75 2.99 4.72
C ALA A 16 -51.21 1.84 5.61
N ARG A 17 -50.86 0.70 5.01
CA ARG A 17 -50.36 -0.49 5.73
C ARG A 17 -49.02 -0.94 5.14
N SER A 18 -47.92 -0.32 5.60
CA SER A 18 -46.60 -0.97 5.79
C SER A 18 -45.51 -0.07 6.40
N LEU A 19 -45.82 1.13 6.90
CA LEU A 19 -44.86 1.96 7.67
C LEU A 19 -44.70 1.39 9.08
N SER A 20 -43.89 0.33 9.17
CA SER A 20 -43.60 -0.43 10.37
C SER A 20 -42.15 -0.27 10.78
N THR A 21 -41.80 -0.70 11.99
CA THR A 21 -40.42 -0.86 12.49
C THR A 21 -39.47 -1.50 11.46
N ALA A 22 -39.98 -2.33 10.54
CA ALA A 22 -39.20 -2.94 9.47
C ALA A 22 -38.63 -1.92 8.47
N ALA A 23 -39.30 -0.79 8.21
CA ALA A 23 -38.82 0.26 7.32
C ALA A 23 -37.62 0.99 7.93
N VAL A 24 -37.71 1.39 9.20
CA VAL A 24 -36.59 1.95 9.97
C VAL A 24 -35.42 0.96 10.01
N ALA A 25 -35.70 -0.31 10.32
CA ALA A 25 -34.68 -1.34 10.36
C ALA A 25 -34.03 -1.60 8.98
N ALA A 26 -34.78 -1.49 7.89
CA ALA A 26 -34.26 -1.64 6.53
C ALA A 26 -33.32 -0.49 6.16
N ALA A 27 -33.72 0.76 6.43
CA ALA A 27 -32.88 1.93 6.20
C ALA A 27 -31.57 1.85 7.00
N VAL A 28 -31.65 1.50 8.29
CA VAL A 28 -30.46 1.29 9.15
C VAL A 28 -29.57 0.15 8.66
N ARG A 29 -30.15 -0.94 8.14
CA ARG A 29 -29.37 -2.04 7.55
C ARG A 29 -28.62 -1.61 6.29
N HIS A 30 -29.18 -0.69 5.51
CA HIS A 30 -28.55 -0.15 4.31
C HIS A 30 -27.59 1.01 4.59
N GLY A 31 -27.43 1.41 5.85
CA GLY A 31 -26.57 2.55 6.23
C GLY A 31 -27.19 3.92 5.92
N ASP A 32 -28.46 3.98 5.54
CA ASP A 32 -29.19 5.21 5.27
C ASP A 32 -29.81 5.74 6.56
N LEU A 33 -29.03 6.52 7.32
CA LEU A 33 -29.48 7.08 8.59
C LEU A 33 -30.54 8.18 8.39
N ALA A 34 -30.42 9.00 7.34
CA ALA A 34 -31.38 10.05 7.04
C ALA A 34 -32.76 9.46 6.68
N GLY A 35 -32.79 8.44 5.81
CA GLY A 35 -34.00 7.70 5.50
C GLY A 35 -34.56 6.94 6.70
N ALA A 36 -33.70 6.48 7.63
CA ALA A 36 -34.14 5.87 8.88
C ALA A 36 -34.83 6.88 9.82
N GLU A 37 -34.29 8.09 9.95
CA GLU A 37 -34.90 9.19 10.72
C GLU A 37 -36.25 9.60 10.11
N GLU A 38 -36.35 9.71 8.79
CA GLU A 38 -37.61 10.01 8.09
C GLU A 38 -38.66 8.90 8.27
N ALA A 39 -38.26 7.64 8.09
CA ALA A 39 -39.10 6.47 8.33
C ALA A 39 -39.57 6.40 9.79
N PHE A 40 -38.72 6.82 10.72
CA PHE A 40 -39.06 6.86 12.14
C PHE A 40 -40.11 7.95 12.43
N VAL A 41 -39.93 9.17 11.91
CA VAL A 41 -40.90 10.27 12.07
C VAL A 41 -42.25 9.87 11.51
N SER A 42 -42.28 9.33 10.30
CA SER A 42 -43.51 8.90 9.59
C SER A 42 -44.20 7.66 10.19
N THR A 43 -43.56 6.93 11.11
CA THR A 43 -44.17 5.78 11.79
C THR A 43 -45.23 6.26 12.81
N PRO A 44 -46.53 5.92 12.64
CA PRO A 44 -47.62 6.47 13.46
C PRO A 44 -47.65 5.94 14.90
N ARG A 45 -47.19 4.69 15.12
CA ARG A 45 -47.08 4.06 16.44
C ARG A 45 -45.66 3.57 16.65
N LYS A 46 -44.92 4.27 17.50
CA LYS A 46 -43.54 3.93 17.85
C LYS A 46 -43.52 3.03 19.08
N THR A 47 -42.96 1.85 18.93
CA THR A 47 -42.69 0.90 20.03
C THR A 47 -41.24 1.03 20.48
N THR A 48 -40.88 0.53 21.67
CA THR A 48 -39.48 0.46 22.13
C THR A 48 -38.56 -0.16 21.07
N ALA A 49 -39.00 -1.22 20.38
CA ALA A 49 -38.27 -1.81 19.25
C ALA A 49 -38.01 -0.82 18.09
N THR A 50 -38.96 0.09 17.81
CA THR A 50 -38.80 1.13 16.77
C THR A 50 -37.73 2.15 17.17
N TYR A 51 -37.68 2.55 18.44
CA TYR A 51 -36.61 3.39 18.98
C TYR A 51 -35.25 2.66 18.95
N ASN A 52 -35.21 1.39 19.37
CA ASN A 52 -33.98 0.57 19.37
C ASN A 52 -33.39 0.40 17.96
N CYS A 53 -34.23 0.25 16.92
CA CYS A 53 -33.75 0.21 15.55
C CYS A 53 -33.04 1.50 15.14
N LEU A 54 -33.62 2.67 15.45
CA LEU A 54 -33.00 3.95 15.12
C LEU A 54 -31.75 4.22 15.98
N LEU A 55 -31.77 3.89 17.27
CA LEU A 55 -30.60 3.93 18.15
C LEU A 55 -29.44 3.08 17.61
N ALA A 56 -29.73 1.89 17.07
CA ALA A 56 -28.71 1.05 16.43
C ALA A 56 -28.14 1.68 15.16
N GLY A 57 -28.92 2.54 14.48
CA GLY A 57 -28.44 3.40 13.41
C GLY A 57 -27.42 4.42 13.91
N TYR A 58 -27.70 5.11 15.01
CA TYR A 58 -26.75 6.04 15.63
C TYR A 58 -25.49 5.35 16.13
N ALA A 59 -25.58 4.13 16.68
CA ALA A 59 -24.39 3.37 17.09
C ALA A 59 -23.40 3.09 15.94
N ARG A 60 -23.89 3.08 14.70
CA ARG A 60 -23.09 2.86 13.49
C ARG A 60 -22.60 4.15 12.85
N ALA A 61 -23.07 5.31 13.32
CA ALA A 61 -22.74 6.63 12.80
C ALA A 61 -21.88 7.40 13.82
N PRO A 62 -20.59 7.63 13.55
CA PRO A 62 -19.70 8.36 14.45
C PRO A 62 -20.24 9.76 14.79
N GLY A 63 -20.04 10.22 16.02
CA GLY A 63 -20.34 11.60 16.43
C GLY A 63 -21.82 11.91 16.74
N ARG A 64 -22.74 10.94 16.63
CA ARG A 64 -24.18 11.14 16.88
C ARG A 64 -24.64 10.76 18.30
N LEU A 65 -23.73 10.78 19.29
CA LEU A 65 -24.04 10.37 20.67
C LEU A 65 -25.13 11.24 21.32
N ALA A 66 -25.10 12.55 21.07
CA ALA A 66 -26.10 13.48 21.62
C ALA A 66 -27.52 13.13 21.13
N ASP A 67 -27.66 12.84 19.85
CA ASP A 67 -28.93 12.44 19.24
C ASP A 67 -29.39 11.08 19.73
N ALA A 68 -28.46 10.14 19.92
CA ALA A 68 -28.76 8.84 20.52
C ALA A 68 -29.30 8.99 21.96
N ARG A 69 -28.67 9.82 22.79
CA ARG A 69 -29.16 10.09 24.16
C ARG A 69 -30.54 10.76 24.15
N HIS A 70 -30.72 11.79 23.33
CA HIS A 70 -32.01 12.46 23.20
C HIS A 70 -33.12 11.50 22.70
N LEU A 71 -32.79 10.57 21.80
CA LEU A 71 -33.74 9.55 21.36
C LEU A 71 -34.05 8.54 22.48
N PHE A 72 -33.05 8.16 23.26
CA PHE A 72 -33.20 7.23 24.39
C PHE A 72 -34.10 7.80 25.48
N ASP A 73 -33.95 9.09 25.84
CA ASP A 73 -34.77 9.76 26.85
C ASP A 73 -36.26 9.84 26.47
N ARG A 74 -36.57 9.69 25.17
CA ARG A 74 -37.95 9.69 24.64
C ARG A 74 -38.57 8.30 24.59
N ILE A 75 -37.84 7.24 24.97
CA ILE A 75 -38.38 5.88 25.02
C ILE A 75 -39.32 5.79 26.24
N PRO A 76 -40.61 5.45 26.05
CA PRO A 76 -41.57 5.42 27.16
C PRO A 76 -41.19 4.43 28.27
N THR A 77 -40.66 3.27 27.89
CA THR A 77 -40.16 2.23 28.79
C THR A 77 -38.92 1.59 28.16
N PRO A 78 -37.70 2.04 28.50
CA PRO A 78 -36.48 1.46 27.97
C PRO A 78 -36.25 0.05 28.54
N ASP A 79 -35.98 -0.89 27.63
CA ASP A 79 -35.64 -2.27 27.96
C ASP A 79 -34.12 -2.51 27.92
N VAL A 80 -33.67 -3.70 28.32
CA VAL A 80 -32.23 -4.04 28.34
C VAL A 80 -31.56 -3.86 26.96
N VAL A 81 -32.30 -4.08 25.87
CA VAL A 81 -31.82 -3.88 24.49
C VAL A 81 -31.58 -2.39 24.21
N SER A 82 -32.46 -1.52 24.71
CA SER A 82 -32.31 -0.06 24.62
C SER A 82 -31.00 0.38 25.26
N TYR A 83 -30.74 -0.09 26.49
CA TYR A 83 -29.51 0.23 27.23
C TYR A 83 -28.27 -0.35 26.54
N ASN A 84 -28.30 -1.60 26.08
CA ASN A 84 -27.19 -2.23 25.35
C ASN A 84 -26.84 -1.47 24.07
N THR A 85 -27.85 -0.97 23.36
CA THR A 85 -27.65 -0.18 22.14
C THR A 85 -27.06 1.19 22.45
N LEU A 86 -27.48 1.83 23.54
CA LEU A 86 -26.89 3.10 23.96
C LEU A 86 -25.45 2.92 24.47
N LEU A 87 -25.13 1.82 25.18
CA LEU A 87 -23.75 1.46 25.53
C LEU A 87 -22.86 1.36 24.28
N LEU A 88 -23.34 0.70 23.23
CA LEU A 88 -22.63 0.66 21.94
C LEU A 88 -22.40 2.06 21.36
N CYS A 89 -23.37 2.98 21.47
CA CYS A 89 -23.21 4.37 21.02
C CYS A 89 -22.11 5.11 21.79
N HIS A 90 -22.05 4.91 23.12
CA HIS A 90 -20.99 5.50 23.95
C HIS A 90 -19.60 5.02 23.52
N PHE A 91 -19.42 3.70 23.37
CA PHE A 91 -18.14 3.14 22.91
C PHE A 91 -17.79 3.55 21.47
N ALA A 92 -18.78 3.59 20.56
CA ALA A 92 -18.59 4.06 19.19
C ALA A 92 -18.16 5.54 19.11
N SER A 93 -18.45 6.32 20.16
CA SER A 93 -18.07 7.73 20.28
C SER A 93 -16.84 7.96 21.17
N GLY A 94 -16.19 6.89 21.64
CA GLY A 94 -15.04 6.97 22.55
C GLY A 94 -15.36 7.39 24.00
N ASP A 95 -16.64 7.49 24.38
CA ASP A 95 -17.09 7.91 25.71
C ASP A 95 -17.19 6.72 26.68
N ALA A 96 -16.04 6.12 27.02
CA ALA A 96 -15.98 4.99 27.95
C ALA A 96 -16.53 5.34 29.34
N ASP A 97 -16.32 6.57 29.82
CA ASP A 97 -16.84 7.03 31.11
C ASP A 97 -18.36 7.11 31.14
N GLY A 98 -18.97 7.63 30.07
CA GLY A 98 -20.41 7.61 29.90
C GLY A 98 -20.97 6.19 29.84
N ALA A 99 -20.28 5.27 29.15
CA ALA A 99 -20.67 3.86 29.14
C ALA A 99 -20.65 3.25 30.55
N ARG A 100 -19.62 3.53 31.36
CA ARG A 100 -19.53 3.08 32.77
C ARG A 100 -20.71 3.59 33.60
N ARG A 101 -21.01 4.90 33.53
CA ARG A 101 -22.14 5.50 34.26
C ARG A 101 -23.47 4.89 33.83
N LEU A 102 -23.68 4.72 32.53
CA LEU A 102 -24.89 4.10 31.99
C LEU A 102 -25.03 2.66 32.49
N PHE A 103 -23.97 1.86 32.40
CA PHE A 103 -23.95 0.47 32.87
C PHE A 103 -24.24 0.36 34.37
N ALA A 104 -23.70 1.27 35.19
CA ALA A 104 -23.99 1.34 36.62
C ALA A 104 -25.47 1.69 36.91
N SER A 105 -26.11 2.48 36.06
CA SER A 105 -27.53 2.86 36.19
C SER A 105 -28.53 1.84 35.66
N MET A 106 -28.08 0.79 34.95
CA MET A 106 -28.98 -0.20 34.34
C MET A 106 -29.80 -0.96 35.40
N PRO A 107 -31.14 -0.98 35.29
CA PRO A 107 -32.01 -1.71 36.23
C PRO A 107 -31.79 -3.23 36.20
N VAL A 108 -31.56 -3.77 35.01
CA VAL A 108 -31.28 -5.19 34.77
C VAL A 108 -30.11 -5.28 33.79
N ARG A 109 -29.15 -6.16 34.09
CA ARG A 109 -28.00 -6.44 33.23
C ARG A 109 -28.06 -7.89 32.79
N ASP A 110 -28.12 -8.11 31.49
CA ASP A 110 -28.02 -9.44 30.91
C ASP A 110 -26.59 -9.71 30.41
N VAL A 111 -26.34 -10.94 29.96
CA VAL A 111 -25.02 -11.33 29.43
C VAL A 111 -24.59 -10.43 28.26
N ALA A 112 -25.54 -9.91 27.47
CA ALA A 112 -25.23 -9.00 26.36
C ALA A 112 -24.78 -7.61 26.86
N SER A 113 -25.35 -7.10 27.96
CA SER A 113 -24.89 -5.86 28.62
C SER A 113 -23.44 -5.99 29.08
N TRP A 114 -23.12 -7.09 29.77
CA TRP A 114 -21.76 -7.37 30.24
C TRP A 114 -20.78 -7.55 29.08
N ASN A 115 -21.13 -8.33 28.05
CA ASN A 115 -20.29 -8.53 26.86
C ASN A 115 -20.03 -7.22 26.10
N THR A 116 -21.02 -6.33 26.05
CA THR A 116 -20.87 -5.01 25.43
C THR A 116 -19.85 -4.17 26.19
N MET A 117 -19.87 -4.18 27.53
CA MET A 117 -18.87 -3.50 28.35
C MET A 117 -17.48 -4.08 28.17
N VAL A 118 -17.32 -5.41 28.26
CA VAL A 118 -16.02 -6.07 28.09
C VAL A 118 -15.44 -5.79 26.70
N SER A 119 -16.23 -5.99 25.63
CA SER A 119 -15.75 -5.75 24.26
C SER A 119 -15.46 -4.28 24.00
N GLY A 120 -16.28 -3.37 24.52
CA GLY A 120 -16.08 -1.93 24.40
C GLY A 120 -14.80 -1.45 25.07
N LEU A 121 -14.57 -1.86 26.33
CA LEU A 121 -13.37 -1.51 27.10
C LEU A 121 -12.10 -2.13 26.49
N SER A 122 -12.16 -3.39 26.03
CA SER A 122 -11.05 -4.02 25.31
C SER A 122 -10.68 -3.23 24.04
N LYS A 123 -11.68 -2.82 23.25
CA LYS A 123 -11.46 -2.05 22.01
C LYS A 123 -10.98 -0.62 22.26
N SER A 124 -11.33 -0.02 23.40
CA SER A 124 -10.81 1.28 23.80
C SER A 124 -9.41 1.22 24.43
N GLY A 125 -8.79 0.03 24.51
CA GLY A 125 -7.46 -0.18 25.10
C GLY A 125 -7.45 -0.32 26.63
N ALA A 126 -8.62 -0.27 27.29
CA ALA A 126 -8.75 -0.41 28.75
C ALA A 126 -8.91 -1.89 29.15
N VAL A 127 -7.97 -2.75 28.71
CA VAL A 127 -8.09 -4.21 28.83
C VAL A 127 -8.08 -4.69 30.29
N GLU A 128 -7.32 -4.03 31.18
CA GLU A 128 -7.33 -4.36 32.61
C GLU A 128 -8.68 -4.04 33.27
N GLU A 129 -9.34 -2.96 32.86
CA GLU A 129 -10.70 -2.69 33.32
C GLU A 129 -11.69 -3.70 32.74
N ALA A 130 -11.53 -4.08 31.47
CA ALA A 130 -12.33 -5.14 30.86
C ALA A 130 -12.21 -6.45 31.64
N LYS A 131 -11.01 -6.78 32.14
CA LYS A 131 -10.76 -7.92 33.03
C LYS A 131 -11.52 -7.81 34.35
N VAL A 132 -11.53 -6.63 34.98
CA VAL A 132 -12.33 -6.40 36.20
C VAL A 132 -13.82 -6.62 35.93
N VAL A 133 -14.35 -6.08 34.83
CA VAL A 133 -15.75 -6.28 34.44
C VAL A 133 -16.02 -7.76 34.17
N PHE A 134 -15.13 -8.45 33.47
CA PHE A 134 -15.24 -9.89 33.18
C PHE A 134 -15.25 -10.75 34.45
N LEU A 135 -14.42 -10.43 35.44
CA LEU A 135 -14.38 -11.13 36.73
C LEU A 135 -15.65 -10.89 37.57
N ALA A 136 -16.33 -9.76 37.37
CA ALA A 136 -17.62 -9.47 38.01
C ALA A 136 -18.83 -10.11 37.28
N MET A 137 -18.66 -10.64 36.06
CA MET A 137 -19.75 -11.26 35.30
C MET A 137 -20.34 -12.49 36.01
N PRO A 138 -21.67 -12.56 36.22
CA PRO A 138 -22.31 -13.73 36.83
C PRO A 138 -22.25 -14.99 35.96
N VAL A 139 -22.39 -14.82 34.64
CA VAL A 139 -22.34 -15.89 33.64
C VAL A 139 -21.41 -15.47 32.53
N ARG A 140 -20.51 -16.37 32.13
CA ARG A 140 -19.51 -16.16 31.07
C ARG A 140 -19.78 -17.15 29.95
N ASN A 141 -19.64 -16.69 28.71
CA ASN A 141 -19.77 -17.49 27.50
C ASN A 141 -18.59 -17.26 26.56
N SER A 142 -18.54 -17.97 25.43
CA SER A 142 -17.48 -17.81 24.41
C SER A 142 -17.25 -16.35 24.02
N VAL A 143 -18.31 -15.56 23.82
CA VAL A 143 -18.20 -14.13 23.48
C VAL A 143 -17.41 -13.33 24.53
N SER A 144 -17.66 -13.56 25.83
CA SER A 144 -16.93 -12.89 26.91
C SER A 144 -15.43 -13.25 26.93
N TRP A 145 -15.10 -14.53 26.72
CA TRP A 145 -13.72 -15.02 26.67
C TRP A 145 -12.99 -14.51 25.42
N ASN A 146 -13.64 -14.54 24.26
CA ASN A 146 -13.10 -14.03 23.00
C ASN A 146 -12.77 -12.54 23.10
N ALA A 147 -13.61 -11.75 23.77
CA ALA A 147 -13.39 -10.32 23.96
C ALA A 147 -12.17 -10.03 24.85
N MET A 148 -11.90 -10.87 25.86
CA MET A 148 -10.70 -10.76 26.70
C MET A 148 -9.44 -11.15 25.94
N VAL A 149 -9.44 -12.30 25.25
CA VAL A 149 -8.29 -12.74 24.44
C VAL A 149 -7.98 -11.73 23.33
N SER A 150 -9.01 -11.25 22.62
CA SER A 150 -8.83 -10.21 21.60
C SER A 150 -8.31 -8.90 22.20
N GLY A 151 -8.77 -8.53 23.41
CA GLY A 151 -8.28 -7.34 24.12
C GLY A 151 -6.78 -7.41 24.38
N PHE A 152 -6.31 -8.49 25.02
CA PHE A 152 -4.88 -8.69 25.31
C PHE A 152 -4.03 -8.84 24.03
N ALA A 153 -4.54 -9.54 23.02
CA ALA A 153 -3.87 -9.69 21.74
C ALA A 153 -3.70 -8.33 21.03
N CYS A 154 -4.76 -7.51 20.98
CA CYS A 154 -4.70 -6.17 20.39
C CYS A 154 -3.84 -5.18 21.19
N SER A 155 -3.69 -5.36 22.51
CA SER A 155 -2.77 -4.56 23.33
C SER A 155 -1.31 -5.03 23.23
N GLY A 156 -1.03 -6.11 22.51
CA GLY A 156 0.30 -6.69 22.35
C GLY A 156 0.78 -7.55 23.53
N ASP A 157 -0.02 -7.74 24.58
CA ASP A 157 0.30 -8.64 25.70
C ASP A 157 -0.05 -10.09 25.31
N MET A 158 0.79 -10.65 24.45
CA MET A 158 0.59 -12.01 23.97
C MET A 158 0.80 -13.06 25.06
N SER A 159 1.57 -12.78 26.12
CA SER A 159 1.73 -13.69 27.26
C SER A 159 0.42 -13.92 27.99
N THR A 160 -0.27 -12.84 28.36
CA THR A 160 -1.56 -12.93 29.03
C THR A 160 -2.62 -13.46 28.06
N ALA A 161 -2.60 -13.04 26.79
CA ALA A 161 -3.50 -13.60 25.77
C ALA A 161 -3.40 -15.14 25.67
N GLU A 162 -2.18 -15.71 25.69
CA GLU A 162 -1.97 -17.17 25.68
C GLU A 162 -2.51 -17.86 26.95
N GLU A 163 -2.39 -17.22 28.12
CA GLU A 163 -2.96 -17.75 29.36
C GLU A 163 -4.49 -17.80 29.31
N TRP A 164 -5.12 -16.71 28.87
CA TRP A 164 -6.57 -16.63 28.72
C TRP A 164 -7.09 -17.58 27.65
N PHE A 165 -6.37 -17.71 26.53
CA PHE A 165 -6.65 -18.69 25.49
C PHE A 165 -6.61 -20.13 26.02
N ARG A 166 -5.60 -20.47 26.84
CA ARG A 166 -5.49 -21.82 27.43
C ARG A 166 -6.67 -22.16 28.34
N ASN A 167 -7.17 -21.18 29.09
CA ASN A 167 -8.25 -21.31 30.06
C ASN A 167 -9.67 -21.19 29.45
N ALA A 168 -9.79 -20.73 28.20
CA ALA A 168 -11.07 -20.60 27.52
C ALA A 168 -11.75 -21.99 27.34
N PRO A 169 -13.06 -22.11 27.65
CA PRO A 169 -13.75 -23.40 27.66
C PRO A 169 -14.05 -23.96 26.26
N GLU A 170 -14.40 -23.10 25.30
CA GLU A 170 -14.82 -23.50 23.94
C GLU A 170 -13.68 -23.29 22.93
N LYS A 171 -12.75 -24.25 22.85
CA LYS A 171 -11.62 -24.19 21.90
C LYS A 171 -11.99 -24.49 20.45
N GLU A 172 -13.25 -24.78 20.15
CA GLU A 172 -13.71 -24.95 18.76
C GLU A 172 -14.09 -23.61 18.11
N ASP A 173 -14.21 -22.53 18.89
CA ASP A 173 -14.59 -21.21 18.38
C ASP A 173 -13.44 -20.58 17.57
N ALA A 174 -13.64 -20.46 16.26
CA ALA A 174 -12.68 -19.86 15.34
C ALA A 174 -12.33 -18.40 15.68
N VAL A 175 -13.19 -17.64 16.37
CA VAL A 175 -12.93 -16.25 16.77
C VAL A 175 -11.78 -16.19 17.78
N LEU A 176 -11.76 -17.10 18.75
CA LEU A 176 -10.73 -17.20 19.78
C LEU A 176 -9.33 -17.41 19.16
N TRP A 177 -9.23 -18.36 18.24
CA TRP A 177 -7.98 -18.66 17.52
C TRP A 177 -7.57 -17.52 16.60
N THR A 178 -8.52 -16.93 15.87
CA THR A 178 -8.23 -15.84 14.96
C THR A 178 -7.67 -14.63 15.71
N ALA A 179 -8.13 -14.36 16.94
CA ALA A 179 -7.56 -13.31 17.79
C ALA A 179 -6.07 -13.56 18.11
N MET A 180 -5.69 -14.81 18.42
CA MET A 180 -4.28 -15.16 18.65
C MET A 180 -3.43 -15.01 17.38
N VAL A 181 -3.96 -15.47 16.25
CA VAL A 181 -3.29 -15.34 14.93
C VAL A 181 -3.08 -13.86 14.59
N SER A 182 -4.13 -13.03 14.69
CA SER A 182 -4.04 -11.60 14.43
C SER A 182 -3.08 -10.89 15.38
N GLY A 183 -3.14 -11.17 16.69
CA GLY A 183 -2.22 -10.60 17.67
C GLY A 183 -0.75 -10.92 17.36
N TYR A 184 -0.44 -12.18 17.04
CA TYR A 184 0.92 -12.56 16.66
C TYR A 184 1.38 -11.94 15.34
N MET A 185 0.49 -11.83 14.35
CA MET A 185 0.77 -11.12 13.10
C MET A 185 1.01 -9.63 13.35
N ASP A 186 0.28 -9.01 14.28
CA ASP A 186 0.41 -7.58 14.57
C ASP A 186 1.73 -7.22 15.26
N ILE A 187 2.26 -8.10 16.12
CA ILE A 187 3.59 -7.94 16.73
C ILE A 187 4.74 -8.47 15.84
N GLY A 188 4.43 -8.96 14.65
CA GLY A 188 5.41 -9.46 13.67
C GLY A 188 5.99 -10.86 13.95
N ASN A 189 5.45 -11.60 14.92
CA ASN A 189 5.84 -13.00 15.15
C ASN A 189 5.01 -13.94 14.25
N VAL A 190 5.36 -13.93 12.97
CA VAL A 190 4.68 -14.72 11.93
C VAL A 190 4.73 -16.22 12.25
N VAL A 191 5.84 -16.73 12.79
CA VAL A 191 6.00 -18.17 13.09
C VAL A 191 4.94 -18.65 14.07
N LYS A 192 4.81 -17.98 15.23
CA LYS A 192 3.77 -18.33 16.21
C LYS A 192 2.37 -18.17 15.63
N ALA A 193 2.11 -17.11 14.86
CA ALA A 193 0.80 -16.92 14.24
C ALA A 193 0.40 -18.13 13.37
N ILE A 194 1.35 -18.68 12.61
CA ILE A 194 1.12 -19.85 11.76
C ILE A 194 0.99 -21.13 12.57
N GLU A 195 1.74 -21.31 13.66
CA GLU A 195 1.54 -22.43 14.58
C GLU A 195 0.09 -22.47 15.12
N TYR A 196 -0.44 -21.32 15.56
CA TYR A 196 -1.84 -21.22 15.99
C TYR A 196 -2.80 -21.49 14.82
N PHE A 197 -2.55 -20.94 13.63
CA PHE A 197 -3.38 -21.16 12.45
C PHE A 197 -3.41 -22.63 12.00
N GLU A 198 -2.28 -23.33 12.06
CA GLU A 198 -2.14 -24.76 11.73
C GLU A 198 -2.78 -25.67 12.79
N ALA A 199 -2.83 -25.24 14.05
CA ALA A 199 -3.51 -25.93 15.12
C ALA A 199 -5.03 -25.68 15.17
N MET A 200 -5.56 -24.69 14.41
CA MET A 200 -7.00 -24.38 14.39
C MET A 200 -7.85 -25.58 13.98
N PRO A 201 -8.85 -25.98 14.79
CA PRO A 201 -9.76 -27.07 14.44
C PRO A 201 -10.62 -26.76 13.21
N VAL A 202 -11.09 -25.51 13.11
CA VAL A 202 -11.93 -25.03 12.02
C VAL A 202 -11.37 -23.71 11.49
N ARG A 203 -11.05 -23.69 10.20
CA ARG A 203 -10.61 -22.48 9.50
C ARG A 203 -11.77 -21.92 8.67
N ASN A 204 -12.11 -20.67 8.89
CA ASN A 204 -13.14 -19.96 8.13
C ASN A 204 -12.52 -18.80 7.34
N LEU A 205 -13.34 -18.11 6.56
CA LEU A 205 -12.89 -16.97 5.74
C LEU A 205 -12.16 -15.89 6.56
N VAL A 206 -12.57 -15.67 7.83
CA VAL A 206 -11.95 -14.66 8.70
C VAL A 206 -10.54 -15.06 9.09
N SER A 207 -10.32 -16.32 9.50
CA SER A 207 -8.99 -16.82 9.86
C SER A 207 -8.04 -16.82 8.65
N TRP A 208 -8.53 -17.20 7.45
CA TRP A 208 -7.72 -17.12 6.22
C TRP A 208 -7.34 -15.67 5.89
N ASN A 209 -8.28 -14.74 5.97
CA ASN A 209 -8.03 -13.32 5.73
C ASN A 209 -7.01 -12.73 6.71
N ALA A 210 -7.09 -13.09 8.00
CA ALA A 210 -6.17 -12.65 9.02
C ALA A 210 -4.72 -13.04 8.69
N VAL A 211 -4.50 -14.30 8.26
CA VAL A 211 -3.16 -14.78 7.92
C VAL A 211 -2.66 -14.18 6.60
N VAL A 212 -3.49 -14.13 5.56
CA VAL A 212 -3.11 -13.54 4.26
C VAL A 212 -2.75 -12.07 4.42
N ALA A 213 -3.58 -11.29 5.13
CA ALA A 213 -3.28 -9.89 5.41
C ALA A 213 -2.05 -9.72 6.31
N GLY A 214 -1.92 -10.58 7.33
CA GLY A 214 -0.79 -10.59 8.26
C GLY A 214 0.55 -10.85 7.57
N TYR A 215 0.61 -11.82 6.65
CA TYR A 215 1.81 -12.06 5.85
C TYR A 215 2.19 -10.85 4.99
N VAL A 216 1.21 -10.22 4.31
CA VAL A 216 1.46 -9.01 3.49
C VAL A 216 1.96 -7.85 4.36
N LYS A 217 1.35 -7.63 5.54
CA LYS A 217 1.75 -6.59 6.50
C LYS A 217 3.20 -6.79 6.98
N ASN A 218 3.60 -8.04 7.19
CA ASN A 218 4.94 -8.40 7.68
C ASN A 218 5.97 -8.60 6.57
N SER A 219 5.77 -8.04 5.37
CA SER A 219 6.71 -8.14 4.24
C SER A 219 6.97 -9.57 3.71
N HIS A 220 6.07 -10.51 3.99
CA HIS A 220 6.11 -11.90 3.52
C HIS A 220 5.05 -12.12 2.42
N ALA A 221 5.05 -11.24 1.40
CA ALA A 221 4.02 -11.25 0.39
C ALA A 221 4.01 -12.54 -0.46
N ASP A 222 5.15 -13.19 -0.69
CA ASP A 222 5.20 -14.45 -1.47
C ASP A 222 4.42 -15.56 -0.76
N ASP A 223 4.64 -15.70 0.56
CA ASP A 223 3.92 -16.65 1.40
C ASP A 223 2.42 -16.35 1.43
N ALA A 224 2.03 -15.07 1.47
CA ALA A 224 0.62 -14.68 1.36
C ALA A 224 -0.03 -15.15 0.05
N LEU A 225 0.66 -15.00 -1.08
CA LEU A 225 0.14 -15.44 -2.39
C LEU A 225 0.09 -16.97 -2.49
N ARG A 226 1.04 -17.69 -1.89
CA ARG A 226 1.00 -19.16 -1.79
C ARG A 226 -0.17 -19.63 -0.94
N LEU A 227 -0.34 -19.04 0.24
CA LEU A 227 -1.43 -19.37 1.15
C LEU A 227 -2.80 -19.08 0.52
N PHE A 228 -2.92 -17.99 -0.23
CA PHE A 228 -4.14 -17.68 -0.99
C PHE A 228 -4.45 -18.77 -2.04
N ARG A 229 -3.44 -19.33 -2.72
CA ARG A 229 -3.67 -20.45 -3.65
C ARG A 229 -4.18 -21.68 -2.90
N THR A 230 -3.62 -22.01 -1.75
CA THR A 230 -4.08 -23.11 -0.88
C THR A 230 -5.52 -22.88 -0.40
N MET A 231 -5.83 -21.67 0.07
CA MET A 231 -7.18 -21.26 0.49
C MET A 231 -8.22 -21.55 -0.60
N VAL A 232 -7.92 -21.19 -1.85
CA VAL A 232 -8.86 -21.30 -2.97
C VAL A 232 -8.90 -22.72 -3.55
N ARG A 233 -7.76 -23.38 -3.72
CA ARG A 233 -7.67 -24.67 -4.44
C ARG A 233 -7.89 -25.87 -3.55
N GLU A 234 -7.31 -25.86 -2.35
CA GLU A 234 -7.30 -27.01 -1.46
C GLU A 234 -8.41 -26.91 -0.43
N ALA A 235 -8.58 -25.73 0.18
CA ALA A 235 -9.61 -25.50 1.18
C ALA A 235 -10.97 -25.08 0.58
N ASN A 236 -11.02 -24.78 -0.73
CA ASN A 236 -12.22 -24.35 -1.46
C ASN A 236 -12.98 -23.18 -0.78
N VAL A 237 -12.24 -22.25 -0.15
CA VAL A 237 -12.81 -21.07 0.50
C VAL A 237 -12.87 -19.92 -0.49
N GLN A 238 -14.08 -19.41 -0.75
CA GLN A 238 -14.29 -18.30 -1.69
C GLN A 238 -13.78 -16.97 -1.09
N PRO A 239 -12.96 -16.21 -1.83
CA PRO A 239 -12.45 -14.93 -1.35
C PRO A 239 -13.53 -13.84 -1.36
N ASN A 240 -13.43 -12.90 -0.43
CA ASN A 240 -14.24 -11.68 -0.42
C ASN A 240 -13.40 -10.45 -0.82
N ALA A 241 -14.03 -9.26 -0.80
CA ALA A 241 -13.35 -8.02 -1.15
C ALA A 241 -12.09 -7.75 -0.30
N SER A 242 -12.13 -8.08 1.00
CA SER A 242 -11.00 -7.92 1.92
C SER A 242 -9.85 -8.86 1.54
N THR A 243 -10.15 -10.15 1.28
CA THR A 243 -9.15 -11.13 0.80
C THR A 243 -8.46 -10.64 -0.46
N LEU A 244 -9.24 -10.21 -1.47
CA LEU A 244 -8.70 -9.78 -2.75
C LEU A 244 -7.86 -8.51 -2.61
N SER A 245 -8.27 -7.57 -1.77
CA SER A 245 -7.50 -6.34 -1.52
C SER A 245 -6.13 -6.66 -0.90
N SER A 246 -6.08 -7.57 0.08
CA SER A 246 -4.80 -8.03 0.66
C SER A 246 -3.92 -8.75 -0.36
N VAL A 247 -4.49 -9.64 -1.18
CA VAL A 247 -3.72 -10.37 -2.19
C VAL A 247 -3.21 -9.44 -3.30
N LEU A 248 -4.01 -8.47 -3.74
CA LEU A 248 -3.59 -7.45 -4.71
C LEU A 248 -2.51 -6.52 -4.15
N LEU A 249 -2.56 -6.20 -2.85
CA LEU A 249 -1.47 -5.52 -2.17
C LEU A 249 -0.19 -6.38 -2.15
N GLY A 250 -0.31 -7.69 -1.89
CA GLY A 250 0.81 -8.63 -2.03
C GLY A 250 1.40 -8.63 -3.44
N CYS A 251 0.56 -8.63 -4.48
CA CYS A 251 1.00 -8.51 -5.87
C CYS A 251 1.73 -7.18 -6.12
N SER A 252 1.23 -6.08 -5.55
CA SER A 252 1.85 -4.75 -5.66
C SER A 252 3.23 -4.67 -5.01
N ASN A 253 3.42 -5.38 -3.89
CA ASN A 253 4.68 -5.40 -3.14
C ASN A 253 5.74 -6.24 -3.86
N LEU A 254 5.35 -7.38 -4.43
CA LEU A 254 6.25 -8.24 -5.22
C LEU A 254 6.40 -7.77 -6.67
N SER A 255 5.53 -6.84 -7.09
CA SER A 255 5.35 -6.43 -8.49
C SER A 255 4.99 -7.61 -9.42
N ALA A 256 4.17 -8.52 -8.92
CA ALA A 256 3.72 -9.73 -9.59
C ALA A 256 2.55 -9.46 -10.55
N LEU A 257 2.82 -8.73 -11.64
CA LEU A 257 1.81 -8.29 -12.62
C LEU A 257 1.04 -9.47 -13.23
N GLY A 258 1.73 -10.58 -13.51
CA GLY A 258 1.13 -11.77 -14.11
C GLY A 258 0.06 -12.38 -13.21
N PHE A 259 0.34 -12.48 -11.91
CA PHE A 259 -0.62 -12.99 -10.93
C PHE A 259 -1.76 -11.98 -10.66
N GLY A 260 -1.44 -10.68 -10.59
CA GLY A 260 -2.43 -9.62 -10.48
C GLY A 260 -3.45 -9.61 -11.63
N LYS A 261 -3.01 -9.86 -12.87
CA LYS A 261 -3.89 -10.01 -14.04
C LYS A 261 -4.81 -11.22 -13.92
N GLN A 262 -4.32 -12.35 -13.42
CA GLN A 262 -5.16 -13.53 -13.18
C GLN A 262 -6.26 -13.26 -12.16
N ILE A 263 -5.90 -12.58 -11.05
CA ILE A 263 -6.87 -12.16 -10.04
C ILE A 263 -7.88 -11.20 -10.63
N HIS A 264 -7.45 -10.19 -11.40
CA HIS A 264 -8.37 -9.26 -12.07
C HIS A 264 -9.41 -9.99 -12.93
N GLN A 265 -8.97 -10.92 -13.78
CA GLN A 265 -9.87 -11.71 -14.62
C GLN A 265 -10.82 -12.59 -13.80
N TRP A 266 -10.37 -13.09 -12.66
CA TRP A 266 -11.22 -13.86 -11.76
C TRP A 266 -12.26 -12.97 -11.05
N CYS A 267 -11.86 -11.76 -10.60
CA CYS A 267 -12.77 -10.77 -10.01
C CYS A 267 -13.93 -10.42 -10.95
N MET A 268 -13.68 -10.35 -12.26
CA MET A 268 -14.71 -10.07 -13.27
C MET A 268 -15.78 -11.16 -13.35
N LYS A 269 -15.47 -12.39 -12.91
CA LYS A 269 -16.42 -13.52 -12.87
C LYS A 269 -17.16 -13.63 -11.54
N LEU A 270 -16.77 -12.85 -10.53
CA LEU A 270 -17.38 -12.82 -9.21
C LEU A 270 -18.35 -11.63 -9.10
N PRO A 271 -19.29 -11.63 -8.14
CA PRO A 271 -20.13 -10.47 -7.81
C PRO A 271 -19.34 -9.32 -7.15
N LEU A 272 -18.04 -9.21 -7.46
CA LEU A 272 -17.08 -8.24 -6.91
C LEU A 272 -16.54 -7.28 -7.99
N SER A 273 -16.92 -7.47 -9.26
CA SER A 273 -16.47 -6.63 -10.39
C SER A 273 -16.80 -5.14 -10.22
N ARG A 274 -17.88 -4.82 -9.50
CA ARG A 274 -18.30 -3.43 -9.20
C ARG A 274 -17.95 -2.98 -7.78
N ASN A 275 -17.20 -3.78 -7.02
CA ASN A 275 -16.83 -3.42 -5.66
C ASN A 275 -15.74 -2.33 -5.66
N LEU A 276 -16.04 -1.17 -5.05
CA LEU A 276 -15.14 0.00 -5.01
C LEU A 276 -13.77 -0.31 -4.40
N THR A 277 -13.74 -1.08 -3.31
CA THR A 277 -12.49 -1.46 -2.62
C THR A 277 -11.61 -2.34 -3.50
N VAL A 278 -12.21 -3.33 -4.18
CA VAL A 278 -11.49 -4.21 -5.12
C VAL A 278 -11.01 -3.42 -6.34
N GLY A 279 -11.87 -2.56 -6.92
CA GLY A 279 -11.50 -1.70 -8.04
C GLY A 279 -10.31 -0.78 -7.71
N THR A 280 -10.34 -0.13 -6.55
CA THR A 280 -9.24 0.71 -6.07
C THR A 280 -7.96 -0.08 -5.83
N SER A 281 -8.06 -1.29 -5.27
CA SER A 281 -6.91 -2.18 -5.06
C SER A 281 -6.30 -2.65 -6.39
N LEU A 282 -7.12 -2.91 -7.41
CA LEU A 282 -6.67 -3.25 -8.75
C LEU A 282 -5.97 -2.08 -9.42
N VAL A 283 -6.52 -0.86 -9.35
CA VAL A 283 -5.86 0.37 -9.86
C VAL A 283 -4.49 0.53 -9.20
N SER A 284 -4.42 0.45 -7.86
CA SER A 284 -3.14 0.54 -7.15
C SER A 284 -2.17 -0.57 -7.56
N MET A 285 -2.66 -1.79 -7.81
CA MET A 285 -1.82 -2.92 -8.21
C MET A 285 -1.23 -2.72 -9.61
N TYR A 286 -2.03 -2.28 -10.59
CA TYR A 286 -1.52 -1.98 -11.92
C TYR A 286 -0.49 -0.86 -11.92
N CYS A 287 -0.73 0.23 -11.17
CA CYS A 287 0.26 1.30 -10.98
C CYS A 287 1.56 0.76 -10.39
N LYS A 288 1.50 0.06 -9.24
CA LYS A 288 2.69 -0.44 -8.53
C LYS A 288 3.42 -1.59 -9.24
N CYS A 289 2.79 -2.22 -10.22
CA CYS A 289 3.40 -3.22 -11.10
C CYS A 289 3.94 -2.64 -12.42
N GLY A 290 3.86 -1.32 -12.63
CA GLY A 290 4.40 -0.66 -13.82
C GLY A 290 3.53 -0.80 -15.08
N ASP A 291 2.21 -0.91 -14.94
CA ASP A 291 1.22 -0.95 -16.02
C ASP A 291 0.17 0.15 -15.82
N LEU A 292 0.63 1.41 -15.87
CA LEU A 292 -0.19 2.61 -15.64
C LEU A 292 -1.36 2.69 -16.63
N SER A 293 -1.16 2.28 -17.89
CA SER A 293 -2.21 2.28 -18.91
C SER A 293 -3.43 1.46 -18.50
N SER A 294 -3.22 0.25 -17.98
CA SER A 294 -4.32 -0.60 -17.49
C SER A 294 -5.00 0.00 -16.27
N ALA A 295 -4.25 0.70 -15.41
CA ALA A 295 -4.81 1.42 -14.27
C ALA A 295 -5.72 2.58 -14.71
N CYS A 296 -5.31 3.37 -15.72
CA CYS A 296 -6.11 4.46 -16.27
C CYS A 296 -7.46 3.97 -16.84
N ILE A 297 -7.43 2.87 -17.61
CA ILE A 297 -8.64 2.27 -18.19
C ILE A 297 -9.58 1.85 -17.06
N LEU A 298 -9.08 1.09 -16.09
CA LEU A 298 -9.90 0.60 -14.99
C LEU A 298 -10.47 1.75 -14.15
N PHE A 299 -9.69 2.78 -13.86
CA PHE A 299 -10.14 3.98 -13.16
C PHE A 299 -11.27 4.69 -13.93
N GLY A 300 -11.16 4.77 -15.26
CA GLY A 300 -12.20 5.30 -16.13
C GLY A 300 -13.51 4.51 -16.10
N GLU A 301 -13.44 3.18 -15.98
CA GLU A 301 -14.59 2.28 -15.93
C GLU A 301 -15.30 2.22 -14.55
N MET A 302 -14.66 2.75 -13.49
CA MET A 302 -15.28 2.83 -12.16
C MET A 302 -16.49 3.76 -12.18
N HIS A 303 -17.64 3.25 -11.74
CA HIS A 303 -18.92 3.99 -11.74
C HIS A 303 -18.97 5.04 -10.62
N THR A 304 -18.35 4.73 -9.49
CA THR A 304 -18.21 5.61 -8.31
C THR A 304 -16.75 5.62 -7.92
N ARG A 305 -16.22 6.78 -7.55
CA ARG A 305 -14.84 6.96 -7.11
C ARG A 305 -14.85 7.76 -5.81
N ASP A 306 -14.37 7.16 -4.74
CA ASP A 306 -14.15 7.87 -3.48
C ASP A 306 -12.75 8.50 -3.46
N VAL A 307 -12.46 9.24 -2.40
CA VAL A 307 -11.15 9.88 -2.18
C VAL A 307 -9.99 8.87 -2.30
N VAL A 308 -10.20 7.61 -1.89
CA VAL A 308 -9.17 6.57 -1.94
C VAL A 308 -8.86 6.17 -3.37
N ALA A 309 -9.87 6.00 -4.23
CA ALA A 309 -9.70 5.72 -5.65
C ALA A 309 -8.94 6.85 -6.38
N TRP A 310 -9.29 8.11 -6.12
CA TRP A 310 -8.59 9.27 -6.67
C TRP A 310 -7.13 9.32 -6.22
N ASN A 311 -6.89 9.17 -4.92
CA ASN A 311 -5.54 9.17 -4.36
C ASN A 311 -4.68 8.03 -4.93
N ALA A 312 -5.25 6.85 -5.19
CA ALA A 312 -4.55 5.73 -5.82
C ALA A 312 -4.08 6.08 -7.24
N MET A 313 -4.91 6.76 -8.04
CA MET A 313 -4.55 7.16 -9.40
C MET A 313 -3.54 8.32 -9.42
N ILE A 314 -3.75 9.35 -8.60
CA ILE A 314 -2.81 10.48 -8.43
C ILE A 314 -1.43 9.96 -7.99
N SER A 315 -1.39 9.05 -7.01
CA SER A 315 -0.14 8.41 -6.57
C SER A 315 0.50 7.57 -7.69
N GLY A 316 -0.30 6.88 -8.52
CA GLY A 316 0.19 6.14 -9.68
C GLY A 316 0.94 7.05 -10.66
N TYR A 317 0.33 8.16 -11.08
CA TYR A 317 0.98 9.14 -11.94
C TYR A 317 2.24 9.75 -11.30
N ALA A 318 2.17 10.09 -10.00
CA ALA A 318 3.32 10.58 -9.24
C ALA A 318 4.51 9.60 -9.30
N GLN A 319 4.28 8.32 -8.97
CA GLN A 319 5.30 7.27 -8.99
C GLN A 319 5.89 7.06 -10.39
N HIS A 320 5.12 7.29 -11.45
CA HIS A 320 5.57 7.18 -12.83
C HIS A 320 6.29 8.43 -13.36
N GLY A 321 6.43 9.47 -12.53
CA GLY A 321 7.11 10.71 -12.88
C GLY A 321 6.27 11.69 -13.70
N ASP A 322 4.95 11.46 -13.81
CA ASP A 322 4.04 12.34 -14.55
C ASP A 322 3.19 13.16 -13.58
N GLY A 323 3.86 14.14 -12.97
CA GLY A 323 3.26 15.04 -11.99
C GLY A 323 2.25 16.02 -12.58
N LYS A 324 2.31 16.30 -13.89
CA LYS A 324 1.31 17.17 -14.55
C LYS A 324 -0.04 16.48 -14.59
N GLU A 325 -0.08 15.22 -15.01
CA GLU A 325 -1.33 14.45 -14.98
C GLU A 325 -1.82 14.18 -13.56
N ALA A 326 -0.90 14.00 -12.59
CA ALA A 326 -1.27 13.90 -11.18
C ALA A 326 -1.99 15.17 -10.67
N ILE A 327 -1.52 16.36 -11.06
CA ILE A 327 -2.16 17.64 -10.71
C ILE A 327 -3.49 17.79 -11.46
N ASN A 328 -3.55 17.44 -12.74
CA ASN A 328 -4.80 17.47 -13.50
C ASN A 328 -5.87 16.57 -12.87
N LEU A 329 -5.50 15.39 -12.35
CA LEU A 329 -6.41 14.52 -11.60
C LEU A 329 -6.84 15.11 -10.26
N PHE A 330 -5.96 15.81 -9.56
CA PHE A 330 -6.30 16.53 -8.33
C PHE A 330 -7.30 17.66 -8.60
N GLU A 331 -7.13 18.43 -9.67
CA GLU A 331 -8.11 19.46 -10.07
C GLU A 331 -9.46 18.82 -10.45
N ARG A 332 -9.44 17.75 -11.26
CA ARG A 332 -10.65 17.02 -11.64
C ARG A 332 -11.39 16.40 -10.46
N MET A 333 -10.66 15.90 -9.44
CA MET A 333 -11.26 15.40 -8.21
C MET A 333 -12.13 16.48 -7.53
N LYS A 334 -11.64 17.73 -7.49
CA LYS A 334 -12.37 18.87 -6.94
C LYS A 334 -13.55 19.26 -7.83
N ASP A 335 -13.36 19.27 -9.15
CA ASP A 335 -14.43 19.58 -10.12
C ASP A 335 -15.59 18.57 -10.05
N GLU A 336 -15.29 17.31 -9.77
CA GLU A 336 -16.28 16.24 -9.55
C GLU A 336 -16.88 16.25 -8.12
N GLY A 337 -16.56 17.27 -7.30
CA GLY A 337 -17.12 17.48 -5.97
C GLY A 337 -16.58 16.53 -4.90
N VAL A 338 -15.44 15.87 -5.14
CA VAL A 338 -14.81 14.99 -4.15
C VAL A 338 -13.81 15.80 -3.33
N GLU A 339 -14.08 15.96 -2.04
CA GLU A 339 -13.22 16.77 -1.16
C GLU A 339 -11.86 16.11 -0.92
N PRO A 340 -10.74 16.83 -1.17
CA PRO A 340 -9.41 16.37 -0.79
C PRO A 340 -9.30 16.11 0.72
N ASN A 341 -8.54 15.09 1.10
CA ASN A 341 -8.17 14.87 2.50
C ASN A 341 -6.66 14.98 2.70
N TRP A 342 -6.21 14.78 3.93
CA TRP A 342 -4.77 14.85 4.25
C TRP A 342 -3.93 13.86 3.40
N ILE A 343 -4.44 12.67 3.07
CA ILE A 343 -3.74 11.71 2.20
C ILE A 343 -3.60 12.28 0.78
N THR A 344 -4.60 13.01 0.28
CA THR A 344 -4.56 13.67 -1.03
C THR A 344 -3.39 14.63 -1.14
N PHE A 345 -3.13 15.44 -0.11
CA PHE A 345 -2.00 16.37 -0.11
C PHE A 345 -0.65 15.65 -0.04
N VAL A 346 -0.52 14.54 0.69
CA VAL A 346 0.70 13.71 0.67
C VAL A 346 1.01 13.21 -0.76
N VAL A 347 0.01 12.72 -1.50
CA VAL A 347 0.23 12.20 -2.86
C VAL A 347 0.51 13.31 -3.88
N VAL A 348 -0.14 14.48 -3.75
CA VAL A 348 0.13 15.66 -4.60
C VAL A 348 1.54 16.22 -4.35
N LEU A 349 1.94 16.36 -3.08
CA LEU A 349 3.31 16.78 -2.74
C LEU A 349 4.34 15.77 -3.28
N THR A 350 4.04 14.48 -3.20
CA THR A 350 4.90 13.43 -3.80
C THR A 350 5.02 13.58 -5.31
N ALA A 351 3.93 13.92 -6.02
CA ALA A 351 3.98 14.23 -7.44
C ALA A 351 4.91 15.43 -7.73
N CYS A 352 4.84 16.47 -6.91
CA CYS A 352 5.70 17.65 -7.01
C CYS A 352 7.18 17.30 -6.79
N ILE A 353 7.47 16.45 -5.80
CA ILE A 353 8.83 15.96 -5.51
C ILE A 353 9.42 15.23 -6.72
N HIS A 354 8.64 14.40 -7.40
CA HIS A 354 9.13 13.57 -8.50
C HIS A 354 9.30 14.32 -9.82
N THR A 355 8.61 15.45 -9.99
CA THR A 355 8.65 16.30 -11.18
C THR A 355 9.34 17.65 -11.02
N GLY A 356 9.76 17.99 -9.81
CA GLY A 356 10.43 19.26 -9.53
C GLY A 356 9.52 20.48 -9.52
N LEU A 357 8.20 20.30 -9.34
CA LEU A 357 7.23 21.39 -9.22
C LEU A 357 7.26 22.00 -7.80
N CYS A 358 8.42 22.54 -7.42
CA CYS A 358 8.68 23.03 -6.06
C CYS A 358 7.70 24.11 -5.62
N ASP A 359 7.43 25.10 -6.47
CA ASP A 359 6.59 26.24 -6.11
C ASP A 359 5.12 25.84 -5.94
N PHE A 360 4.61 24.95 -6.80
CA PHE A 360 3.25 24.39 -6.65
C PHE A 360 3.12 23.54 -5.38
N GLY A 361 4.15 22.75 -5.04
CA GLY A 361 4.16 21.99 -3.80
C GLY A 361 4.13 22.88 -2.54
N ILE A 362 4.87 23.99 -2.56
CA ILE A 362 4.82 25.00 -1.48
C ILE A 362 3.41 25.59 -1.36
N GLN A 363 2.81 26.01 -2.48
CA GLN A 363 1.45 26.56 -2.50
C GLN A 363 0.42 25.56 -1.97
N CYS A 364 0.52 24.29 -2.34
CA CYS A 364 -0.37 23.25 -1.84
C CYS A 364 -0.26 23.09 -0.33
N PHE A 365 0.96 23.07 0.21
CA PHE A 365 1.21 22.90 1.65
C PHE A 365 0.67 24.10 2.46
N GLU A 366 0.96 25.32 2.01
CA GLU A 366 0.47 26.55 2.65
C GLU A 366 -1.07 26.63 2.60
N GLY A 367 -1.67 26.21 1.48
CA GLY A 367 -3.12 26.20 1.30
C GLY A 367 -3.86 25.15 2.11
N MET A 368 -3.20 24.11 2.65
CA MET A 368 -3.88 23.00 3.35
C MET A 368 -4.78 23.49 4.50
N GLN A 369 -4.25 24.33 5.38
CA GLN A 369 -4.99 24.83 6.54
C GLN A 369 -5.99 25.92 6.13
N GLU A 370 -5.54 26.88 5.31
CA GLU A 370 -6.30 28.09 4.99
C GLU A 370 -7.48 27.83 4.02
N LEU A 371 -7.27 26.98 3.01
CA LEU A 371 -8.26 26.74 1.95
C LEU A 371 -9.07 25.46 2.18
N TYR A 372 -8.49 24.45 2.83
CA TYR A 372 -9.12 23.13 2.98
C TYR A 372 -9.44 22.76 4.42
N GLY A 373 -8.99 23.55 5.41
CA GLY A 373 -9.18 23.23 6.83
C GLY A 373 -8.46 21.94 7.27
N ILE A 374 -7.40 21.55 6.55
CA ILE A 374 -6.65 20.31 6.80
C ILE A 374 -5.35 20.67 7.52
N GLU A 375 -5.20 20.14 8.73
CA GLU A 375 -3.98 20.33 9.52
C GLU A 375 -2.80 19.53 8.94
N PRO A 376 -1.65 20.17 8.66
CA PRO A 376 -0.44 19.48 8.22
C PRO A 376 0.10 18.49 9.26
N ARG A 377 0.19 17.22 8.85
CA ARG A 377 0.77 16.11 9.63
C ARG A 377 2.23 15.82 9.28
N VAL A 378 2.90 14.98 10.08
CA VAL A 378 4.29 14.53 9.92
C VAL A 378 4.65 14.14 8.48
N ASP A 379 3.75 13.44 7.78
CA ASP A 379 3.97 13.03 6.38
C ASP A 379 4.11 14.22 5.42
N HIS A 380 3.31 15.27 5.59
CA HIS A 380 3.37 16.47 4.75
C HIS A 380 4.66 17.24 4.97
N TYR A 381 5.07 17.40 6.23
CA TYR A 381 6.36 18.02 6.56
C TYR A 381 7.53 17.21 5.97
N SER A 382 7.45 15.88 6.02
CA SER A 382 8.45 14.98 5.41
C SER A 382 8.51 15.17 3.88
N CYS A 383 7.36 15.28 3.22
CA CYS A 383 7.29 15.60 1.79
C CYS A 383 7.90 16.98 1.49
N MET A 384 7.63 18.00 2.30
CA MET A 384 8.19 19.34 2.11
C MET A 384 9.70 19.37 2.26
N VAL A 385 10.26 18.64 3.23
CA VAL A 385 11.71 18.49 3.35
C VAL A 385 12.29 17.86 2.10
N ASP A 386 11.70 16.76 1.60
CA ASP A 386 12.17 16.11 0.36
C ASP A 386 12.06 17.03 -0.86
N LEU A 387 10.97 17.79 -0.97
CA LEU A 387 10.76 18.76 -2.04
C LEU A 387 11.84 19.85 -2.05
N LEU A 388 12.11 20.46 -0.90
CA LEU A 388 13.12 21.51 -0.76
C LEU A 388 14.53 20.96 -0.98
N CYS A 389 14.83 19.79 -0.43
CA CYS A 389 16.10 19.10 -0.60
C CYS A 389 16.39 18.81 -2.08
N ARG A 390 15.42 18.24 -2.83
CA ARG A 390 15.59 17.95 -4.27
C ARG A 390 15.60 19.19 -5.16
N ALA A 391 15.03 20.29 -4.69
CA ALA A 391 15.14 21.59 -5.36
C ALA A 391 16.48 22.29 -5.09
N GLY A 392 17.38 21.70 -4.28
CA GLY A 392 18.66 22.30 -3.88
C GLY A 392 18.54 23.44 -2.88
N LYS A 393 17.34 23.69 -2.32
CA LYS A 393 17.07 24.74 -1.33
C LYS A 393 17.46 24.26 0.08
N LEU A 394 18.72 23.84 0.27
CA LEU A 394 19.18 23.15 1.49
C LEU A 394 19.02 23.99 2.76
N GLU A 395 19.35 25.29 2.71
CA GLU A 395 19.18 26.20 3.85
C GLU A 395 17.72 26.27 4.30
N ARG A 396 16.80 26.52 3.36
CA ARG A 396 15.35 26.49 3.63
C ARG A 396 14.90 25.13 4.17
N ALA A 397 15.47 24.02 3.70
CA ALA A 397 15.12 22.70 4.20
C ALA A 397 15.55 22.53 5.67
N VAL A 398 16.74 22.99 6.04
CA VAL A 398 17.24 22.96 7.43
C VAL A 398 16.37 23.83 8.33
N ASP A 399 16.05 25.05 7.90
CA ASP A 399 15.17 25.95 8.66
C ASP A 399 13.75 25.38 8.80
N PHE A 400 13.24 24.73 7.74
CA PHE A 400 11.95 24.06 7.78
C PHE A 400 11.94 22.90 8.78
N ILE A 401 12.99 22.07 8.81
CA ILE A 401 13.16 21.01 9.83
C ILE A 401 13.16 21.59 11.25
N ARG A 402 13.84 22.73 11.46
CA ARG A 402 13.89 23.41 12.76
C ARG A 402 12.54 24.00 13.16
N SER A 403 11.71 24.40 12.20
CA SER A 403 10.39 25.00 12.42
C SER A 403 9.25 24.01 12.66
N MET A 404 9.52 22.69 12.59
CA MET A 404 8.47 21.68 12.76
C MET A 404 7.85 21.75 14.18
N PRO A 405 6.52 21.64 14.31
CA PRO A 405 5.84 21.73 15.61
C PRO A 405 6.00 20.45 16.46
N PHE A 406 6.69 19.44 15.94
CA PHE A 406 6.95 18.15 16.58
C PHE A 406 8.39 17.72 16.29
N GLU A 407 8.83 16.67 16.97
CA GLU A 407 10.16 16.11 16.77
C GLU A 407 10.33 15.56 15.33
N PRO A 408 11.31 16.04 14.54
CA PRO A 408 11.47 15.59 13.17
C PRO A 408 11.81 14.11 13.07
N HIS A 409 11.08 13.40 12.20
CA HIS A 409 11.30 11.98 11.95
C HIS A 409 12.71 11.73 11.35
N PRO A 410 13.39 10.62 11.69
CA PRO A 410 14.73 10.28 11.15
C PRO A 410 14.84 10.36 9.62
N SER A 411 13.77 10.03 8.90
CA SER A 411 13.72 10.14 7.43
C SER A 411 14.01 11.54 6.90
N ALA A 412 13.64 12.62 7.61
CA ALA A 412 13.90 13.99 7.19
C ALA A 412 15.40 14.28 7.11
N TYR A 413 16.16 13.86 8.13
CA TYR A 413 17.61 13.97 8.15
C TYR A 413 18.27 13.04 7.12
N GLY A 414 17.71 11.85 6.90
CA GLY A 414 18.18 10.93 5.85
C GLY A 414 18.04 11.53 4.45
N THR A 415 16.91 12.19 4.18
CA THR A 415 16.66 12.90 2.92
C THR A 415 17.59 14.10 2.74
N LEU A 416 17.78 14.90 3.79
CA LEU A 416 18.72 16.01 3.78
C LEU A 416 20.16 15.52 3.53
N LEU A 417 20.60 14.46 4.23
CA LEU A 417 21.93 13.87 4.04
C LEU A 417 22.15 13.37 2.60
N ALA A 418 21.15 12.72 2.01
CA ALA A 418 21.21 12.28 0.62
C ALA A 418 21.31 13.48 -0.36
N ALA A 419 20.64 14.59 -0.07
CA ALA A 419 20.73 15.82 -0.84
C ALA A 419 22.08 16.55 -0.64
N CYS A 420 22.65 16.54 0.56
CA CYS A 420 23.97 17.11 0.82
C CYS A 420 25.08 16.41 0.02
N ARG A 421 24.99 15.09 -0.17
CA ARG A 421 25.88 14.35 -1.09
C ARG A 421 25.77 14.87 -2.53
N VAL A 422 24.54 15.15 -2.93
CA VAL A 422 24.17 15.61 -4.27
C VAL A 422 24.71 17.03 -4.50
N TYR A 423 24.43 17.97 -3.62
CA TYR A 423 24.89 19.37 -3.75
C TYR A 423 26.27 19.64 -3.14
N LYS A 424 27.00 18.59 -2.75
CA LYS A 424 28.35 18.65 -2.16
C LYS A 424 28.47 19.61 -0.97
N ASN A 425 27.46 19.63 -0.09
CA ASN A 425 27.45 20.45 1.12
C ASN A 425 27.88 19.60 2.33
N LEU A 426 29.14 19.72 2.74
CA LEU A 426 29.71 18.92 3.83
C LEU A 426 29.14 19.29 5.20
N GLU A 427 28.96 20.59 5.46
CA GLU A 427 28.47 21.10 6.75
C GLU A 427 27.08 20.54 7.11
N PHE A 428 26.12 20.65 6.19
CA PHE A 428 24.79 20.09 6.41
C PHE A 428 24.77 18.56 6.37
N ALA A 429 25.72 17.91 5.69
CA ALA A 429 25.86 16.46 5.75
C ALA A 429 26.24 15.99 7.16
N GLU A 430 27.23 16.63 7.79
CA GLU A 430 27.65 16.30 9.16
C GLU A 430 26.53 16.55 10.17
N LEU A 431 25.82 17.68 10.05
CA LEU A 431 24.65 17.98 10.86
C LEU A 431 23.56 16.90 10.73
N ALA A 432 23.18 16.58 9.50
CA ALA A 432 22.11 15.63 9.22
C ALA A 432 22.48 14.21 9.67
N ALA A 433 23.70 13.76 9.38
CA ALA A 433 24.18 12.45 9.80
C ALA A 433 24.30 12.35 11.33
N GLY A 434 24.83 13.38 11.99
CA GLY A 434 24.90 13.44 13.46
C GLY A 434 23.54 13.30 14.12
N LYS A 435 22.55 14.09 13.67
CA LYS A 435 21.17 14.04 14.17
C LYS A 435 20.49 12.70 13.88
N LEU A 436 20.74 12.12 12.71
CA LEU A 436 20.17 10.83 12.33
C LEU A 436 20.74 9.69 13.19
N ILE A 437 22.05 9.67 13.41
CA ILE A 437 22.71 8.63 14.21
C ILE A 437 22.39 8.76 15.69
N GLU A 438 22.26 9.99 16.22
CA GLU A 438 21.78 10.26 17.57
C GLU A 438 20.41 9.63 17.83
N LYS A 439 19.50 9.70 16.84
CA LYS A 439 18.13 9.19 16.94
C LYS A 439 17.98 7.71 16.59
N ASP A 440 18.70 7.25 15.57
CA ASP A 440 18.70 5.87 15.10
C ASP A 440 20.15 5.38 14.90
N PRO A 441 20.79 4.90 15.98
CA PRO A 441 22.16 4.37 15.92
C PRO A 441 22.31 3.16 14.99
N GLN A 442 21.20 2.48 14.64
CA GLN A 442 21.16 1.33 13.75
C GLN A 442 20.97 1.71 12.27
N SER A 443 20.90 3.01 11.96
CA SER A 443 20.71 3.49 10.59
C SER A 443 21.94 3.28 9.71
N ALA A 444 22.07 2.11 9.08
CA ALA A 444 23.18 1.81 8.15
C ALA A 444 23.31 2.86 7.03
N GLY A 445 22.18 3.41 6.58
CA GLY A 445 22.15 4.46 5.57
C GLY A 445 22.89 5.73 6.00
N ALA A 446 22.77 6.15 7.26
CA ALA A 446 23.41 7.36 7.76
C ALA A 446 24.94 7.27 7.69
N TYR A 447 25.51 6.21 8.26
CA TYR A 447 26.96 5.98 8.24
C TYR A 447 27.49 5.81 6.82
N VAL A 448 26.80 5.02 6.00
CA VAL A 448 27.24 4.77 4.62
C VAL A 448 27.20 6.05 3.81
N GLN A 449 26.15 6.86 3.89
CA GLN A 449 26.08 8.11 3.13
C GLN A 449 27.12 9.12 3.62
N LEU A 450 27.33 9.27 4.93
CA LEU A 450 28.35 10.17 5.47
C LEU A 450 29.76 9.73 5.03
N ALA A 451 30.08 8.44 5.15
CA ALA A 451 31.35 7.90 4.68
C ALA A 451 31.53 8.09 3.16
N ASN A 452 30.46 7.95 2.38
CA ASN A 452 30.51 8.21 0.94
C ASN A 452 30.80 9.68 0.63
N ILE A 453 30.22 10.61 1.40
CA ILE A 453 30.47 12.06 1.25
C ILE A 453 31.94 12.38 1.56
N TYR A 454 32.49 11.85 2.66
CA TYR A 454 33.92 12.00 2.99
C TYR A 454 34.83 11.38 1.93
N ALA A 455 34.46 10.23 1.37
CA ALA A 455 35.23 9.60 0.28
C ALA A 455 35.29 10.48 -0.96
N VAL A 456 34.17 11.09 -1.37
CA VAL A 456 34.13 12.05 -2.50
C VAL A 456 34.95 13.32 -2.19
N ALA A 457 35.03 13.71 -0.91
CA ALA A 457 35.89 14.81 -0.45
C ALA A 457 37.37 14.41 -0.27
N ASN A 458 37.75 13.17 -0.60
CA ASN A 458 39.09 12.60 -0.40
C ASN A 458 39.58 12.59 1.07
N GLN A 459 38.65 12.56 2.03
CA GLN A 459 38.92 12.55 3.47
C GLN A 459 38.89 11.12 4.04
N TRP A 460 39.91 10.33 3.72
CA TRP A 460 39.96 8.89 4.05
C TRP A 460 40.05 8.58 5.55
N ASP A 461 40.61 9.49 6.35
CA ASP A 461 40.65 9.36 7.81
C ASP A 461 39.25 9.45 8.41
N ASP A 462 38.42 10.37 7.92
CA ASP A 462 37.03 10.52 8.33
C ASP A 462 36.18 9.33 7.88
N VAL A 463 36.41 8.79 6.67
CA VAL A 463 35.80 7.53 6.21
C VAL A 463 36.10 6.39 7.19
N SER A 464 37.37 6.27 7.59
CA SER A 464 37.82 5.24 8.52
C SER A 464 37.21 5.42 9.91
N ARG A 465 37.05 6.67 10.37
CA ARG A 465 36.34 7.01 11.61
C ARG A 465 34.87 6.58 11.56
N VAL A 466 34.14 6.92 10.50
CA VAL A 466 32.72 6.58 10.36
C VAL A 466 32.51 5.07 10.25
N ARG A 467 33.38 4.35 9.54
CA ARG A 467 33.32 2.87 9.45
C ARG A 467 33.57 2.20 10.82
N ARG A 468 34.49 2.73 11.62
CA ARG A 468 34.71 2.26 13.00
C ARG A 468 33.47 2.52 13.84
N TRP A 469 32.91 3.73 13.76
CA TRP A 469 31.69 4.09 14.48
C TRP A 469 30.49 3.20 14.11
N MET A 470 30.35 2.85 12.84
CA MET A 470 29.33 1.89 12.36
C MET A 470 29.52 0.49 12.96
N LYS A 471 30.77 0.03 13.08
CA LYS A 471 31.10 -1.26 13.68
C LYS A 471 30.83 -1.29 15.18
N ASP A 472 31.18 -0.21 15.88
CA ASP A 472 30.99 -0.09 17.33
C ASP A 472 29.49 -0.09 17.70
N ASN A 473 28.63 0.45 16.82
CA ASN A 473 27.18 0.37 16.95
C ASN A 473 26.55 -0.93 16.41
N THR A 474 27.36 -1.92 16.01
CA THR A 474 26.90 -3.24 15.52
C THR A 474 25.93 -3.19 14.33
N VAL A 475 26.06 -2.16 13.49
CA VAL A 475 25.09 -1.89 12.42
C VAL A 475 25.23 -2.88 11.27
N VAL A 476 24.12 -3.48 10.85
CA VAL A 476 24.06 -4.41 9.71
C VAL A 476 23.56 -3.69 8.45
N LYS A 477 24.29 -3.82 7.35
CA LYS A 477 23.91 -3.24 6.05
C LYS A 477 22.88 -4.11 5.33
N THR A 478 21.79 -3.52 4.86
CA THR A 478 20.84 -4.18 3.95
C THR A 478 21.48 -4.36 2.57
N PRO A 479 21.56 -5.59 2.02
CA PRO A 479 22.08 -5.83 0.69
C PRO A 479 21.12 -5.30 -0.37
N GLY A 480 21.67 -4.68 -1.42
CA GLY A 480 20.90 -4.27 -2.59
C GLY A 480 20.73 -5.42 -3.57
N TYR A 481 19.51 -5.68 -4.02
CA TYR A 481 19.17 -6.68 -5.02
C TYR A 481 18.10 -6.14 -5.98
N SER A 482 18.09 -6.69 -7.20
CA SER A 482 17.07 -6.38 -8.20
C SER A 482 16.36 -7.65 -8.60
N TRP A 483 15.12 -7.55 -9.08
CA TRP A 483 14.39 -8.72 -9.55
C TRP A 483 13.53 -8.43 -10.78
N ILE A 484 13.19 -9.49 -11.49
CA ILE A 484 12.32 -9.49 -12.67
C ILE A 484 11.43 -10.74 -12.64
N GLU A 485 10.16 -10.58 -13.01
CA GLU A 485 9.21 -11.69 -13.18
C GLU A 485 9.21 -12.14 -14.64
N ILE A 486 9.53 -13.42 -14.90
CA ILE A 486 9.48 -14.02 -16.24
C ILE A 486 8.67 -15.31 -16.15
N LYS A 487 7.61 -15.42 -16.98
CA LYS A 487 6.72 -16.59 -17.04
C LYS A 487 6.18 -17.03 -15.66
N GLY A 488 5.90 -16.06 -14.78
CA GLY A 488 5.36 -16.31 -13.43
C GLY A 488 6.39 -16.74 -12.39
N VAL A 489 7.69 -16.68 -12.71
CA VAL A 489 8.80 -16.97 -11.78
C VAL A 489 9.55 -15.68 -11.50
N LEU A 490 9.82 -15.42 -10.21
CA LEU A 490 10.61 -14.28 -9.76
C LEU A 490 12.10 -14.65 -9.79
N HIS A 491 12.91 -13.86 -10.48
CA HIS A 491 14.37 -14.03 -10.52
C HIS A 491 15.03 -12.86 -9.79
N GLU A 492 15.68 -13.14 -8.66
CA GLU A 492 16.46 -12.17 -7.88
C GLU A 492 17.92 -12.17 -8.29
N PHE A 493 18.53 -10.98 -8.34
CA PHE A 493 19.93 -10.76 -8.65
C PHE A 493 20.58 -9.90 -7.57
N ARG A 494 21.69 -10.38 -7.03
CA ARG A 494 22.55 -9.61 -6.12
C ARG A 494 23.79 -9.10 -6.82
N SER A 495 24.40 -8.05 -6.29
CA SER A 495 25.70 -7.61 -6.83
C SER A 495 26.72 -8.73 -6.60
N ASN A 496 27.46 -9.12 -7.64
CA ASN A 496 28.33 -10.30 -7.66
C ASN A 496 27.61 -11.64 -7.40
N ASP A 497 26.36 -11.78 -7.84
CA ASP A 497 25.64 -13.05 -7.78
C ASP A 497 26.46 -14.19 -8.40
N ARG A 498 26.42 -15.36 -7.74
CA ARG A 498 27.08 -16.60 -8.19
C ARG A 498 26.09 -17.76 -8.35
N LEU A 499 24.82 -17.56 -7.96
CA LEU A 499 23.88 -18.66 -7.73
C LEU A 499 22.85 -18.82 -8.86
N HIS A 500 22.72 -17.85 -9.76
CA HIS A 500 21.76 -17.95 -10.85
C HIS A 500 22.16 -19.06 -11.86
N PRO A 501 21.27 -20.01 -12.22
CA PRO A 501 21.61 -21.14 -13.10
C PRO A 501 22.14 -20.74 -14.48
N GLN A 502 21.72 -19.56 -14.97
CA GLN A 502 22.09 -19.03 -16.30
C GLN A 502 23.12 -17.90 -16.23
N LEU A 503 23.89 -17.79 -15.14
CA LEU A 503 24.82 -16.67 -14.93
C LEU A 503 25.84 -16.49 -16.06
N TYR A 504 26.28 -17.59 -16.69
CA TYR A 504 27.22 -17.53 -17.82
C TYR A 504 26.64 -16.74 -19.01
N LEU A 505 25.39 -17.03 -19.41
CA LEU A 505 24.69 -16.32 -20.50
C LEU A 505 24.48 -14.85 -20.15
N ILE A 506 24.15 -14.57 -18.88
CA ILE A 506 23.94 -13.20 -18.41
C ILE A 506 25.24 -12.40 -18.53
N HIS A 507 26.37 -12.98 -18.11
CA HIS A 507 27.68 -12.32 -18.24
C HIS A 507 28.12 -12.15 -19.69
N GLU A 508 27.86 -13.13 -20.55
CA GLU A 508 28.13 -13.02 -21.99
C GLU A 508 27.34 -11.85 -22.61
N LYS A 509 26.03 -11.76 -22.34
CA LYS A 509 25.19 -10.66 -22.82
C LYS A 509 25.65 -9.31 -22.26
N LEU A 510 26.09 -9.26 -20.99
CA LEU A 510 26.64 -8.03 -20.41
C LEU A 510 27.95 -7.60 -21.08
N GLY A 511 28.80 -8.55 -21.49
CA GLY A 511 29.99 -8.27 -22.28
C GLY A 511 29.64 -7.62 -23.62
N GLN A 512 28.70 -8.23 -24.36
CA GLN A 512 28.20 -7.70 -25.63
C GLN A 512 27.58 -6.29 -25.46
N LEU A 513 26.81 -6.07 -24.39
CA LEU A 513 26.24 -4.77 -24.08
C LEU A 513 27.32 -3.75 -23.71
N ALA A 514 28.36 -4.14 -22.97
CA ALA A 514 29.44 -3.23 -22.58
C ALA A 514 30.19 -2.68 -23.80
N GLU A 515 30.48 -3.53 -24.78
CA GLU A 515 31.13 -3.13 -26.04
C GLU A 515 30.24 -2.15 -26.81
N ARG A 516 28.96 -2.49 -27.03
CA ARG A 516 28.01 -1.63 -27.75
C ARG A 516 27.73 -0.31 -27.02
N MET A 517 27.66 -0.32 -25.69
CA MET A 517 27.51 0.90 -24.89
C MET A 517 28.72 1.81 -25.07
N LYS A 518 29.94 1.26 -25.09
CA LYS A 518 31.17 2.03 -25.31
C LYS A 518 31.21 2.67 -26.70
N GLU A 519 30.75 1.96 -27.74
CA GLU A 519 30.61 2.51 -29.10
C GLU A 519 29.64 3.70 -29.16
N MET A 520 28.58 3.66 -28.33
CA MET A 520 27.59 4.73 -28.18
C MET A 520 28.06 5.87 -27.25
N GLY A 521 29.31 5.86 -26.78
CA GLY A 521 29.90 6.92 -25.96
C GLY A 521 29.55 6.85 -24.47
N TYR A 522 29.04 5.71 -23.98
CA TYR A 522 28.84 5.50 -22.54
C TYR A 522 30.18 5.41 -21.81
N VAL A 523 30.32 6.18 -20.75
CA VAL A 523 31.48 6.16 -19.84
C VAL A 523 30.98 5.76 -18.45
N PRO A 524 31.48 4.67 -17.86
CA PRO A 524 31.13 4.28 -16.50
C PRO A 524 31.50 5.37 -15.49
N ASP A 525 30.55 5.71 -14.61
CA ASP A 525 30.79 6.70 -13.56
C ASP A 525 31.40 6.03 -12.33
N LEU A 526 32.73 6.17 -12.20
CA LEU A 526 33.54 5.51 -11.17
C LEU A 526 33.26 6.04 -9.76
N ASP A 527 32.62 7.21 -9.62
CA ASP A 527 32.26 7.80 -8.31
C ASP A 527 31.21 6.95 -7.57
N PHE A 528 30.51 6.07 -8.30
CA PHE A 528 29.59 5.09 -7.69
C PHE A 528 30.28 3.85 -7.11
N VAL A 529 31.60 3.70 -7.31
CA VAL A 529 32.42 2.65 -6.67
C VAL A 529 33.37 3.27 -5.65
N LEU A 530 32.92 3.30 -4.41
CA LEU A 530 33.63 3.92 -3.28
C LEU A 530 34.59 2.95 -2.57
N HIS A 531 35.14 2.01 -3.34
CA HIS A 531 36.20 1.11 -2.89
C HIS A 531 37.55 1.65 -3.38
N ASP A 532 38.55 1.56 -2.53
CA ASP A 532 39.93 1.89 -2.86
C ASP A 532 40.56 0.73 -3.66
N VAL A 533 40.18 0.65 -4.94
CA VAL A 533 40.65 -0.33 -5.93
C VAL A 533 40.99 0.39 -7.23
N ASP A 534 41.75 -0.25 -8.10
CA ASP A 534 42.11 0.31 -9.40
C ASP A 534 40.88 0.56 -10.29
N GLU A 535 41.01 1.49 -11.24
CA GLU A 535 39.91 1.90 -12.12
C GLU A 535 39.33 0.74 -12.94
N THR A 536 40.16 -0.25 -13.34
CA THR A 536 39.69 -1.39 -14.14
C THR A 536 38.79 -2.30 -13.32
N MET A 537 39.14 -2.52 -12.05
CA MET A 537 38.30 -3.25 -11.11
C MET A 537 37.00 -2.48 -10.80
N LYS A 538 37.04 -1.15 -10.67
CA LYS A 538 35.83 -0.33 -10.49
C LYS A 538 34.85 -0.50 -11.66
N VAL A 539 35.33 -0.48 -12.91
CA VAL A 539 34.49 -0.72 -14.09
C VAL A 539 33.84 -2.11 -14.04
N GLN A 540 34.61 -3.14 -13.69
CA GLN A 540 34.06 -4.51 -13.58
C GLN A 540 32.99 -4.62 -12.49
N MET A 541 33.16 -3.95 -11.36
CA MET A 541 32.17 -3.92 -10.29
C MET A 541 30.86 -3.25 -10.73
N LEU A 542 30.94 -2.11 -11.43
CA LEU A 542 29.76 -1.42 -11.99
C LEU A 542 28.99 -2.27 -12.99
N MET A 543 29.68 -3.09 -13.77
CA MET A 543 29.04 -4.00 -14.73
C MET A 543 28.30 -5.15 -14.07
N ARG A 544 28.64 -5.49 -12.82
CA ARG A 544 28.04 -6.58 -12.03
C ARG A 544 26.99 -6.09 -11.03
N HIS A 545 26.51 -4.85 -11.18
CA HIS A 545 25.36 -4.37 -10.42
C HIS A 545 24.10 -5.17 -10.75
N SER A 546 23.28 -5.41 -9.73
CA SER A 546 22.07 -6.23 -9.82
C SER A 546 21.10 -5.78 -10.93
N GLU A 547 21.03 -4.48 -11.18
CA GLU A 547 20.16 -3.85 -12.17
C GLU A 547 20.57 -4.30 -13.58
N LYS A 548 21.86 -4.22 -13.90
CA LYS A 548 22.40 -4.66 -15.19
C LYS A 548 22.26 -6.16 -15.37
N LEU A 549 22.50 -6.97 -14.32
CA LEU A 549 22.26 -8.41 -14.34
C LEU A 549 20.80 -8.74 -14.69
N ALA A 550 19.85 -8.05 -14.04
CA ALA A 550 18.42 -8.24 -14.29
C ALA A 550 18.01 -7.78 -15.71
N ILE A 551 18.55 -6.66 -16.21
CA ILE A 551 18.34 -6.21 -17.60
C ILE A 551 18.85 -7.27 -18.58
N ALA A 552 20.08 -7.73 -18.42
CA ALA A 552 20.68 -8.72 -19.33
C ALA A 552 19.91 -10.04 -19.32
N PHE A 553 19.53 -10.55 -18.14
CA PHE A 553 18.68 -11.73 -18.03
C PHE A 553 17.31 -11.53 -18.70
N GLY A 554 16.70 -10.36 -18.49
CA GLY A 554 15.45 -9.97 -19.14
C GLY A 554 15.56 -10.01 -20.66
N LEU A 555 16.63 -9.44 -21.23
CA LEU A 555 16.89 -9.43 -22.67
C LEU A 555 17.04 -10.83 -23.26
N ILE A 556 17.70 -11.75 -22.56
CA ILE A 556 17.91 -13.14 -23.03
C ILE A 556 16.61 -13.95 -22.94
N SER A 557 15.80 -13.70 -21.91
CA SER A 557 14.72 -14.61 -21.53
C SER A 557 13.35 -14.23 -22.10
N THR A 558 13.26 -13.16 -22.88
CA THR A 558 12.00 -12.61 -23.39
C THR A 558 12.09 -12.25 -24.87
N ALA A 559 10.95 -12.26 -25.56
CA ALA A 559 10.90 -11.92 -26.98
C ALA A 559 11.28 -10.45 -27.23
N HIS A 560 11.79 -10.19 -28.43
CA HIS A 560 12.15 -8.84 -28.88
C HIS A 560 10.93 -7.90 -28.81
N GLY A 561 11.16 -6.65 -28.41
CA GLY A 561 10.11 -5.62 -28.26
C GLY A 561 9.23 -5.71 -26.99
N MET A 562 9.26 -6.80 -26.20
CA MET A 562 8.45 -6.85 -24.96
C MET A 562 8.98 -5.87 -23.90
N THR A 563 8.15 -5.07 -23.22
CA THR A 563 8.67 -4.20 -22.13
C THR A 563 9.32 -5.01 -21.00
N LEU A 564 10.56 -4.66 -20.63
CA LEU A 564 11.23 -5.22 -19.43
C LEU A 564 10.75 -4.47 -18.18
N ARG A 565 10.41 -5.21 -17.12
CA ARG A 565 9.98 -4.64 -15.83
C ARG A 565 10.89 -5.15 -14.73
N ILE A 566 11.73 -4.27 -14.20
CA ILE A 566 12.75 -4.59 -13.23
C ILE A 566 12.51 -3.75 -11.98
N PHE A 567 12.75 -4.35 -10.83
CA PHE A 567 12.48 -3.75 -9.54
C PHE A 567 13.73 -3.80 -8.69
N LYS A 568 13.95 -2.77 -7.89
CA LYS A 568 15.12 -2.61 -7.02
C LYS A 568 14.64 -2.27 -5.61
N ASN A 569 15.20 -2.95 -4.61
CA ASN A 569 14.86 -2.72 -3.20
C ASN A 569 15.46 -1.44 -2.62
N LEU A 570 16.39 -0.80 -3.34
CA LEU A 570 17.10 0.42 -2.97
C LEU A 570 17.01 1.44 -4.12
N ARG A 571 17.56 2.64 -3.92
CA ARG A 571 17.69 3.61 -5.00
C ARG A 571 18.66 3.08 -6.07
N VAL A 572 18.25 3.16 -7.34
CA VAL A 572 19.10 2.83 -8.49
C VAL A 572 20.27 3.83 -8.55
N CYS A 573 21.50 3.35 -8.74
CA CYS A 573 22.66 4.23 -8.85
C CYS A 573 22.67 4.98 -10.20
N GLY A 574 23.34 6.14 -10.24
CA GLY A 574 23.37 6.99 -11.44
C GLY A 574 24.00 6.30 -12.65
N ASP A 575 25.04 5.50 -12.43
CA ASP A 575 25.66 4.69 -13.48
C ASP A 575 24.68 3.66 -14.09
N CYS A 576 23.95 2.91 -13.27
CA CYS A 576 22.96 1.94 -13.77
C CYS A 576 21.78 2.62 -14.46
N HIS A 577 21.37 3.80 -13.98
CA HIS A 577 20.35 4.61 -14.64
C HIS A 577 20.82 5.07 -16.04
N ASN A 578 22.05 5.55 -16.17
CA ASN A 578 22.62 5.95 -17.46
C ASN A 578 22.83 4.75 -18.39
N ALA A 579 23.30 3.62 -17.87
CA ALA A 579 23.41 2.39 -18.64
C ALA A 579 22.05 1.92 -19.16
N ALA A 580 20.98 1.97 -18.34
CA ALA A 580 19.64 1.58 -18.77
C ALA A 580 19.10 2.44 -19.92
N LYS A 581 19.40 3.75 -19.94
CA LYS A 581 19.09 4.62 -21.10
C LYS A 581 19.76 4.09 -22.36
N VAL A 582 21.08 3.90 -22.33
CA VAL A 582 21.85 3.48 -23.50
C VAL A 582 21.40 2.08 -23.96
N ILE A 583 21.17 1.16 -23.04
CA ILE A 583 20.65 -0.17 -23.35
C ILE A 583 19.26 -0.10 -24.02
N SER A 584 18.36 0.77 -23.54
CA SER A 584 17.03 0.96 -24.15
C SER A 584 17.10 1.42 -25.61
N MET A 585 18.14 2.19 -25.96
CA MET A 585 18.41 2.64 -27.32
C MET A 585 19.03 1.52 -28.17
N ILE A 586 20.02 0.81 -27.62
CA ILE A 586 20.76 -0.28 -28.26
C ILE A 586 19.85 -1.45 -28.64
N GLU A 587 18.89 -1.78 -27.77
CA GLU A 587 17.99 -2.93 -27.95
C GLU A 587 16.62 -2.53 -28.53
N ASP A 588 16.42 -1.24 -28.82
CA ASP A 588 15.14 -0.62 -29.25
C ASP A 588 13.95 -1.12 -28.42
N ARG A 589 14.07 -0.95 -27.11
CA ARG A 589 13.22 -1.65 -26.15
C ARG A 589 12.95 -0.83 -24.91
N GLU A 590 11.68 -0.79 -24.52
CA GLU A 590 11.31 -0.16 -23.26
C GLU A 590 11.80 -0.96 -22.05
N ILE A 591 12.46 -0.26 -21.13
CA ILE A 591 12.85 -0.78 -19.82
C ILE A 591 12.15 0.07 -18.77
N ILE A 592 11.28 -0.56 -17.98
CA ILE A 592 10.66 0.03 -16.80
C ILE A 592 11.45 -0.45 -15.59
N LEU A 593 12.13 0.46 -14.91
CA LEU A 593 12.90 0.17 -13.70
C LEU A 593 12.26 0.92 -12.52
N ARG A 594 11.77 0.19 -11.53
CA ARG A 594 11.27 0.77 -10.29
C ARG A 594 12.35 0.73 -9.21
N ASP A 595 12.67 1.89 -8.64
CA ASP A 595 13.42 1.95 -7.37
C ASP A 595 12.46 1.78 -6.18
N THR A 596 12.82 2.26 -4.97
CA THR A 596 11.96 2.10 -3.78
C THR A 596 10.55 2.67 -3.96
N THR A 597 10.41 3.74 -4.74
CA THR A 597 9.13 4.47 -4.85
C THR A 597 8.82 4.98 -6.25
N ARG A 598 9.82 5.15 -7.12
CA ARG A 598 9.67 5.76 -8.44
C ARG A 598 9.95 4.78 -9.57
N PHE A 599 9.15 4.86 -10.62
CA PHE A 599 9.42 4.23 -11.91
C PHE A 599 10.22 5.15 -12.82
N HIS A 600 11.23 4.56 -13.45
CA HIS A 600 12.03 5.12 -14.53
C HIS A 600 11.64 4.39 -15.81
N HIS A 601 11.04 5.11 -16.76
CA HIS A 601 10.68 4.56 -18.07
C HIS A 601 11.77 4.94 -19.06
N PHE A 602 12.60 3.96 -19.44
CA PHE A 602 13.67 4.15 -20.41
C PHE A 602 13.20 3.76 -21.80
N ARG A 603 13.23 4.71 -22.73
CA ARG A 603 12.85 4.52 -24.14
C ARG A 603 13.77 5.34 -25.03
N GLY A 604 14.39 4.71 -26.02
CA GLY A 604 15.21 5.40 -27.03
C GLY A 604 16.33 6.27 -26.46
N GLY A 605 16.94 5.88 -25.33
CA GLY A 605 18.02 6.67 -24.71
C GLY A 605 17.55 7.75 -23.71
N HIS A 606 16.24 7.93 -23.56
CA HIS A 606 15.65 8.88 -22.61
C HIS A 606 15.03 8.17 -21.41
N CYS A 607 14.93 8.88 -20.28
CA CYS A 607 14.22 8.44 -19.09
C CYS A 607 13.08 9.40 -18.76
N SER A 608 11.93 8.91 -18.28
CA SER A 608 10.80 9.72 -17.79
C SER A 608 11.11 10.63 -16.60
N CYS A 609 12.36 10.65 -16.11
CA CYS A 609 12.79 11.56 -15.06
C CYS A 609 13.41 12.87 -15.55
N ASP A 610 13.60 13.04 -16.87
CA ASP A 610 14.23 14.23 -17.47
C ASP A 610 15.56 14.63 -16.81
N ASP A 611 16.28 13.64 -16.27
CA ASP A 611 17.50 13.82 -15.48
C ASP A 611 17.38 14.64 -14.20
N TYR A 612 16.16 15.04 -13.83
CA TYR A 612 15.84 15.61 -12.53
C TYR A 612 16.31 14.72 -11.37
N TRP A 613 16.38 13.41 -11.60
CA TRP A 613 16.84 12.43 -10.61
C TRP A 613 18.37 12.35 -10.44
N GLY A 614 19.13 12.90 -11.39
CA GLY A 614 20.59 12.85 -11.48
C GLY A 614 21.32 14.19 -11.42
N LEU A 615 20.62 15.32 -11.25
CA LEU A 615 21.15 16.71 -11.28
C LEU A 615 22.02 17.12 -10.08
N ALA A 616 22.95 16.24 -9.70
CA ALA A 616 24.08 16.52 -8.83
C ALA A 616 25.41 15.96 -9.30
N SER A 617 25.43 15.09 -10.30
CA SER A 617 26.60 15.01 -11.15
C SER A 617 26.37 16.02 -12.27
N GLY A 618 27.37 16.85 -12.55
CA GLY A 618 27.43 17.64 -13.78
C GLY A 618 27.53 16.71 -14.99
N SER A 619 26.52 15.89 -15.23
CA SER A 619 26.34 15.14 -16.45
C SER A 619 26.13 16.19 -17.53
N LYS A 620 27.22 16.47 -18.27
CA LYS A 620 27.14 17.07 -19.59
C LYS A 620 25.94 16.40 -20.28
N ARG A 621 24.96 17.19 -20.72
CA ARG A 621 24.08 16.72 -21.79
C ARG A 621 25.02 16.08 -22.80
N ILE A 622 24.79 14.81 -23.14
CA ILE A 622 25.38 14.26 -24.35
C ILE A 622 24.79 15.13 -25.45
N ALA A 623 25.51 16.19 -25.81
CA ALA A 623 25.22 17.00 -26.96
C ALA A 623 25.49 16.07 -28.13
N MET A 624 24.45 15.38 -28.57
CA MET A 624 24.44 14.65 -29.82
C MET A 624 24.69 15.68 -30.91
N GLY A 625 25.94 15.74 -31.38
CA GLY A 625 26.32 16.56 -32.52
C GLY A 625 25.55 16.09 -33.75
N GLY A 626 24.66 16.95 -34.24
CA GLY A 626 23.96 16.78 -35.50
C GLY A 626 23.82 18.14 -36.17
N VAL A 627 24.75 18.39 -37.10
CA VAL A 627 24.78 19.31 -38.25
C VAL A 627 23.71 20.43 -38.29
N GLY A 628 24.19 21.68 -38.34
CA GLY A 628 23.41 22.90 -38.26
C GLY A 628 22.37 23.17 -39.35
N GLY A 629 21.47 24.08 -38.99
CA GLY A 629 20.54 24.78 -39.87
C GLY A 629 19.66 25.74 -39.06
N CYS A 630 19.86 27.05 -39.28
CA CYS A 630 18.95 28.18 -39.01
C CYS A 630 17.46 27.82 -38.83
N SER A 631 16.62 28.52 -38.05
CA SER A 631 16.58 29.94 -37.67
C SER A 631 15.38 30.17 -36.73
N GLN A 632 15.42 31.29 -36.00
CA GLN A 632 14.31 31.89 -35.26
C GLN A 632 13.10 32.26 -36.15
N LEU A 633 11.97 32.54 -35.46
CA LEU A 633 10.71 33.19 -35.88
C LEU A 633 9.56 32.24 -36.28
N CYS A 634 8.54 32.14 -35.42
CA CYS A 634 7.29 32.90 -35.63
C CYS A 634 6.23 32.61 -34.55
N ARG A 635 5.54 33.69 -34.18
CA ARG A 635 4.30 33.75 -33.40
C ARG A 635 3.09 33.25 -34.21
N GLU A 636 2.00 33.08 -33.48
CA GLU A 636 0.58 33.24 -33.90
C GLU A 636 -0.16 32.09 -34.62
N GLN A 637 -1.06 31.48 -33.83
CA GLN A 637 -2.48 31.15 -34.12
C GLN A 637 -2.88 30.08 -35.17
N PRO A 638 -4.08 29.47 -35.00
CA PRO A 638 -4.40 28.11 -35.46
C PRO A 638 -5.16 28.07 -36.80
N PRO A 639 -5.37 26.86 -37.37
CA PRO A 639 -6.70 26.60 -37.95
C PRO A 639 -7.24 25.17 -37.78
N ARG A 640 -8.54 25.15 -37.45
CA ARG A 640 -9.69 24.40 -38.02
C ARG A 640 -9.59 22.90 -38.38
N ALA A 641 -10.55 22.19 -37.80
CA ALA A 641 -11.24 20.95 -38.16
C ALA A 641 -11.28 20.52 -39.64
N VAL A 642 -11.03 19.22 -39.87
CA VAL A 642 -11.72 18.24 -40.76
C VAL A 642 -11.19 16.86 -40.29
N GLY A 643 -11.87 15.72 -40.19
CA GLY A 643 -13.20 15.24 -40.50
C GLY A 643 -13.20 13.72 -40.19
N TYR A 644 -14.32 13.20 -39.71
CA TYR A 644 -14.52 11.78 -39.40
C TYR A 644 -14.41 10.91 -40.66
N ILE A 645 -13.65 9.81 -40.60
CA ILE A 645 -13.78 8.70 -41.55
C ILE A 645 -14.08 7.42 -40.77
N LYS A 646 -15.35 7.01 -40.88
CA LYS A 646 -15.86 5.66 -40.62
C LYS A 646 -15.29 4.71 -41.67
N ILE A 647 -14.70 3.59 -41.27
CA ILE A 647 -14.52 2.43 -42.15
C ILE A 647 -15.23 1.23 -41.52
N ARG A 648 -16.28 0.76 -42.21
CA ARG A 648 -16.95 -0.53 -42.01
C ARG A 648 -16.20 -1.61 -42.81
N PRO A 649 -16.33 -2.89 -42.43
CA PRO A 649 -15.48 -3.98 -42.93
C PRO A 649 -15.93 -4.50 -44.30
N SER A 650 -14.98 -4.90 -45.14
CA SER A 650 -15.22 -5.67 -46.36
C SER A 650 -14.87 -7.14 -46.14
N ASN A 651 -15.87 -8.00 -46.29
CA ASN A 651 -15.74 -9.45 -46.46
C ASN A 651 -15.00 -9.77 -47.77
N THR A 652 -14.00 -10.63 -47.71
CA THR A 652 -13.67 -11.54 -48.82
C THR A 652 -13.28 -12.89 -48.26
N VAL A 653 -14.07 -13.88 -48.67
CA VAL A 653 -13.95 -15.31 -48.40
C VAL A 653 -12.83 -15.89 -49.26
N GLY A 654 -11.96 -16.72 -48.67
CA GLY A 654 -10.98 -17.56 -49.36
C GLY A 654 -10.68 -18.79 -48.51
N ASN A 655 -11.04 -19.96 -49.03
CA ASN A 655 -11.10 -21.27 -48.36
C ASN A 655 -9.73 -21.98 -48.20
N VAL A 656 -9.54 -22.60 -47.01
CA VAL A 656 -9.03 -23.98 -46.74
C VAL A 656 -7.52 -24.27 -46.99
N PRO A 657 -6.80 -25.16 -46.24
CA PRO A 657 -7.25 -26.25 -45.37
C PRO A 657 -6.71 -26.32 -43.93
N SER A 658 -7.53 -26.97 -43.11
CA SER A 658 -7.23 -27.58 -41.81
C SER A 658 -6.45 -28.89 -41.93
N TYR A 659 -5.38 -29.05 -41.15
CA TYR A 659 -4.84 -30.35 -40.73
C TYR A 659 -4.66 -30.39 -39.20
N PRO A 660 -4.83 -31.56 -38.56
CA PRO A 660 -4.97 -31.70 -37.12
C PRO A 660 -3.61 -31.76 -36.42
N GLY A 661 -3.45 -31.01 -35.33
CA GLY A 661 -2.31 -31.12 -34.43
C GLY A 661 -2.41 -32.39 -33.57
N PRO A 662 -1.27 -33.06 -33.28
CA PRO A 662 -1.25 -34.35 -32.59
C PRO A 662 -1.59 -34.23 -31.09
N PRO A 663 -2.06 -35.33 -30.45
CA PRO A 663 -2.48 -35.34 -29.06
C PRO A 663 -1.29 -35.19 -28.09
N LEU A 664 -1.54 -34.47 -26.99
CA LEU A 664 -0.64 -34.33 -25.84
C LEU A 664 -0.37 -35.72 -25.20
N PRO A 665 0.88 -36.05 -24.85
CA PRO A 665 1.16 -37.27 -24.09
C PRO A 665 0.75 -37.09 -22.62
N ILE A 666 -0.21 -37.91 -22.22
CA ILE A 666 -0.52 -38.27 -20.83
C ILE A 666 0.42 -39.41 -20.44
N LEU A 667 1.24 -39.25 -19.39
CA LEU A 667 1.92 -40.35 -18.67
C LEU A 667 2.49 -39.82 -17.33
N PRO A 668 2.64 -40.64 -16.27
CA PRO A 668 1.54 -41.08 -15.40
C PRO A 668 1.81 -40.81 -13.90
N LEU A 669 0.76 -41.04 -13.10
CA LEU A 669 0.82 -41.26 -11.66
C LEU A 669 1.85 -42.35 -11.32
N ASN A 670 2.73 -42.08 -10.34
CA ASN A 670 3.42 -43.14 -9.62
C ASN A 670 3.30 -42.88 -8.11
N ASN A 671 2.65 -43.83 -7.44
CA ASN A 671 2.51 -43.90 -5.99
C ASN A 671 3.76 -44.54 -5.38
N GLY A 672 4.19 -43.99 -4.24
CA GLY A 672 4.77 -44.75 -3.13
C GLY A 672 6.28 -45.02 -3.15
N ALA A 673 7.01 -44.29 -2.30
CA ALA A 673 7.82 -44.88 -1.23
C ALA A 673 8.41 -43.80 -0.33
N ASN A 674 8.17 -43.95 0.98
CA ASN A 674 8.87 -43.30 2.08
C ASN A 674 10.40 -43.45 1.95
N GLU A 675 11.15 -42.40 2.29
CA GLU A 675 12.19 -42.46 3.33
C GLU A 675 12.67 -41.04 3.68
N GLY A 676 12.81 -40.77 4.98
CA GLY A 676 12.94 -39.44 5.52
C GLY A 676 14.36 -38.86 5.49
N SER A 677 14.43 -37.54 5.65
CA SER A 677 15.57 -36.90 6.31
C SER A 677 15.16 -35.56 6.90
N ARG A 678 15.07 -35.53 8.24
CA ARG A 678 15.20 -34.34 9.07
C ARG A 678 16.60 -33.75 8.89
N ARG A 679 16.72 -32.43 8.71
CA ARG A 679 17.84 -31.56 9.18
C ARG A 679 17.52 -30.12 8.78
N SER A 680 17.04 -29.29 9.71
CA SER A 680 17.82 -28.44 10.64
C SER A 680 18.61 -27.33 9.94
N SER A 681 18.01 -26.16 9.82
CA SER A 681 18.70 -24.90 9.54
C SER A 681 19.33 -24.38 10.85
N LYS A 682 20.52 -24.89 11.18
CA LYS A 682 21.41 -24.29 12.19
C LYS A 682 22.29 -23.25 11.50
N SER A 683 22.24 -22.04 12.05
CA SER A 683 23.37 -21.13 12.28
C SER A 683 24.62 -21.29 11.40
N ILE A 684 24.93 -20.28 10.60
CA ILE A 684 26.31 -20.02 10.18
C ILE A 684 26.64 -18.54 10.47
N LEU A 685 27.49 -18.38 11.47
CA LEU A 685 28.25 -17.19 11.83
C LEU A 685 29.72 -17.57 11.58
N LYS A 686 30.47 -16.66 10.93
CA LYS A 686 31.94 -16.49 10.86
C LYS A 686 32.69 -16.83 9.55
N ALA A 687 33.68 -15.92 9.33
CA ALA A 687 34.81 -15.86 8.39
C ALA A 687 34.43 -15.67 6.91
N THR A 688 34.83 -14.62 6.20
CA THR A 688 35.94 -13.64 6.32
C THR A 688 35.50 -12.28 5.80
#